data_AF-G0PL78-F1
#
_entry.id   AF-G0PL78-F1
#
_cell.length_a   1.000
_cell.length_b   1.000
_cell.length_c   1.000
_cell.angle_alpha   90.00
_cell.angle_beta   90.00
_cell.angle_gamma   90.00
#
_symmetry.space_group_name_H-M   'P 1'
#
loop_
_entity.id
_entity.type
_entity.pdbx_description
1 polymer ?
#
loop_
_entity_poly.entity_id
_entity_poly.type
_entity_poly.pdbx_seq_one_letter_code
_entity_poly.pdbx_strand_id
1 'polypeptide(L)'
;MTDFYVTLVSNAHSDSTISNFQSSLPSTLRFNRPYEVALSSIIYPNSQDLISNNLESDGRYENEFIVVFNNKKVKCKVQNCSFSTPAQLVDILNYTYQKKVKTVTNSIDKEKDLLFTYKPLFRTVTIENLKHVTQVELSDRLSYFLGVEKISTKLPTTGQYSMFSGSELMYIYSDGLVEPQTISHMKAPLLKIISISPGNDRNVEESFTNPLYVQVRAREVDRIEKRYLWKMAKLMNSKSSPSAPANICLFDTPPSQVAFNKGKWMTFSPSNAVDSEGPYTFNIYDSAHFFQLNKTYLSFKLRLKDVEKTEHEGKKVAQEVSCTNFIGATFFNQVKLSFNNVMVYDSDYYAYKSYIQTLFGENLETKEGLLSAAGWMDDGEKRKLEEDRDLDIYAPLLLEPFQTDRLLIPHINIQLTLYRNRDAFCLLSTADTKAQLVVSDLKLHMRAIDVVSSATIAMENRLRTTPAQYPFTVTKGKIIGIPEGRFEMPFSTLYHDIIPRRIIVGLLSPDVSTTTDPLNFGHYNISEIQLDAGGTMYPPQPILTDFENKNYAHAFARFYDELGCVTNNSCPKITYKMFRDGFTFFVFNLSPLDSSNSWELVQSGSTQLLMRFKNKTPAGGLNVLVLSQFDGEYTIDGFRNVTVNTQH
;
A
#
# COMPACT_ATOMS: atom_id res chain seq x y z
N MET A 1 -25.31 -25.42 37.85
CA MET A 1 -24.21 -25.52 36.88
C MET A 1 -23.67 -24.13 36.64
N THR A 2 -22.37 -23.91 36.84
CA THR A 2 -21.71 -22.63 36.53
C THR A 2 -21.48 -22.48 35.04
N ASP A 3 -20.95 -23.53 34.40
CA ASP A 3 -20.76 -23.62 32.94
C ASP A 3 -21.10 -25.04 32.47
N PHE A 4 -21.44 -25.20 31.18
CA PHE A 4 -21.68 -26.50 30.57
C PHE A 4 -21.44 -26.44 29.06
N TYR A 5 -21.13 -27.60 28.46
CA TYR A 5 -20.96 -27.74 27.01
C TYR A 5 -22.16 -28.47 26.41
N VAL A 6 -22.61 -28.00 25.25
CA VAL A 6 -23.64 -28.67 24.45
C VAL A 6 -23.05 -29.00 23.09
N THR A 7 -22.99 -30.29 22.76
CA THR A 7 -22.62 -30.75 21.42
C THR A 7 -23.89 -31.02 20.63
N LEU A 8 -24.04 -30.35 19.49
CA LEU A 8 -25.20 -30.50 18.61
C LEU A 8 -24.77 -31.19 17.31
N VAL A 9 -25.47 -32.26 16.93
CA VAL A 9 -25.19 -32.99 15.69
C VAL A 9 -26.14 -32.50 14.60
N SER A 10 -25.57 -31.99 13.51
CA SER A 10 -26.27 -31.27 12.43
C SER A 10 -27.25 -32.12 11.60
N ASN A 11 -27.25 -33.45 11.77
CA ASN A 11 -27.98 -34.40 10.91
C ASN A 11 -29.27 -34.91 11.58
N ALA A 12 -29.76 -34.24 12.64
CA ALA A 12 -30.78 -34.80 13.51
C ALA A 12 -32.22 -34.74 12.95
N HIS A 13 -32.53 -33.94 11.92
CA HIS A 13 -33.89 -33.73 11.39
C HIS A 13 -33.97 -33.71 9.86
N SER A 14 -35.09 -34.22 9.32
CA SER A 14 -35.38 -34.37 7.87
C SER A 14 -35.43 -33.07 7.08
N ASP A 15 -35.73 -31.95 7.74
CA ASP A 15 -35.99 -30.66 7.10
C ASP A 15 -34.75 -29.75 7.06
N SER A 16 -33.61 -30.27 7.50
CA SER A 16 -32.34 -29.52 7.50
C SER A 16 -31.79 -29.35 6.08
N THR A 17 -31.32 -28.14 5.76
CA THR A 17 -30.69 -27.79 4.47
C THR A 17 -29.24 -27.34 4.69
N ILE A 18 -28.42 -27.31 3.64
CA ILE A 18 -27.01 -26.87 3.70
C ILE A 18 -26.84 -25.46 4.32
N SER A 19 -27.85 -24.60 4.21
CA SER A 19 -27.82 -23.23 4.73
C SER A 19 -28.65 -23.02 5.99
N ASN A 20 -29.43 -24.01 6.42
CA ASN A 20 -30.34 -23.85 7.55
C ASN A 20 -30.53 -25.17 8.29
N PHE A 21 -30.03 -25.25 9.51
CA PHE A 21 -30.03 -26.46 10.33
C PHE A 21 -30.77 -26.22 11.63
N GLN A 22 -31.57 -27.19 12.02
CA GLN A 22 -32.36 -27.14 13.25
C GLN A 22 -32.05 -28.38 14.09
N SER A 23 -31.62 -28.16 15.34
CA SER A 23 -31.37 -29.24 16.29
C SER A 23 -32.25 -29.05 17.52
N SER A 24 -33.06 -30.06 17.85
CA SER A 24 -33.76 -30.13 19.12
C SER A 24 -32.78 -30.47 20.24
N LEU A 25 -33.00 -29.89 21.42
CA LEU A 25 -32.26 -30.24 22.62
C LEU A 25 -32.94 -31.43 23.31
N PRO A 26 -32.17 -32.35 23.93
CA PRO A 26 -32.72 -33.49 24.66
C PRO A 26 -33.56 -33.08 25.90
N SER A 27 -33.37 -31.86 26.39
CA SER A 27 -34.17 -31.25 27.46
C SER A 27 -34.15 -29.73 27.33
N THR A 28 -35.26 -29.05 27.63
CA THR A 28 -35.36 -27.58 27.62
C THR A 28 -34.37 -26.96 28.61
N LEU A 29 -33.48 -26.11 28.10
CA LEU A 29 -32.57 -25.30 28.92
C LEU A 29 -33.34 -24.10 29.47
N ARG A 30 -33.30 -23.90 30.79
CA ARG A 30 -33.90 -22.72 31.45
C ARG A 30 -32.79 -21.83 32.02
N PHE A 31 -32.74 -20.59 31.57
CA PHE A 31 -31.73 -19.61 31.94
C PHE A 31 -32.27 -18.72 33.07
N ASN A 32 -31.89 -19.04 34.31
CA ASN A 32 -32.35 -18.37 35.53
C ASN A 32 -31.50 -17.14 35.95
N ARG A 33 -30.51 -16.77 35.14
CA ARG A 33 -29.58 -15.64 35.34
C ARG A 33 -29.00 -15.24 33.98
N PRO A 34 -28.25 -14.13 33.85
CA PRO A 34 -27.55 -13.80 32.61
C PRO A 34 -26.54 -14.91 32.29
N TYR A 35 -26.66 -15.50 31.09
CA TYR A 35 -25.71 -16.46 30.56
C TYR A 35 -25.10 -15.91 29.28
N GLU A 36 -23.89 -16.33 28.99
CA GLU A 36 -23.25 -16.11 27.71
C GLU A 36 -22.98 -17.46 27.05
N VAL A 37 -23.05 -17.48 25.72
CA VAL A 37 -22.80 -18.69 24.92
C VAL A 37 -21.73 -18.39 23.89
N ALA A 38 -20.84 -19.34 23.67
CA ALA A 38 -19.78 -19.24 22.68
C ALA A 38 -19.68 -20.53 21.88
N LEU A 39 -19.28 -20.42 20.61
CA LEU A 39 -18.93 -21.59 19.81
C LEU A 39 -17.49 -22.02 20.14
N SER A 40 -17.33 -23.15 20.83
CA SER A 40 -16.02 -23.69 21.25
C SER A 40 -15.33 -24.53 20.18
N SER A 41 -16.09 -25.31 19.41
CA SER A 41 -15.59 -26.12 18.31
C SER A 41 -16.67 -26.33 17.25
N ILE A 42 -16.24 -26.58 16.02
CA ILE A 42 -17.11 -26.96 14.92
C ILE A 42 -16.41 -28.02 14.08
N ILE A 43 -17.19 -29.02 13.64
CA ILE A 43 -16.77 -30.00 12.65
C ILE A 43 -17.66 -29.77 11.43
N TYR A 44 -17.04 -29.43 10.30
CA TYR A 44 -17.73 -29.26 9.03
C TYR A 44 -17.07 -30.11 7.94
N PRO A 45 -17.84 -30.65 6.97
CA PRO A 45 -17.26 -31.35 5.85
C PRO A 45 -16.47 -30.36 4.98
N ASN A 46 -15.29 -30.78 4.47
CA ASN A 46 -14.66 -30.09 3.35
C ASN A 46 -15.67 -30.06 2.20
N SER A 47 -15.89 -28.88 1.61
CA SER A 47 -17.04 -28.57 0.76
C SER A 47 -17.37 -29.71 -0.22
N GLN A 48 -18.46 -30.43 0.05
CA GLN A 48 -19.12 -31.19 -0.99
C GLN A 48 -19.85 -30.16 -1.84
N ASP A 49 -19.27 -29.81 -2.98
CA ASP A 49 -19.97 -28.98 -3.94
C ASP A 49 -21.25 -29.71 -4.34
N LEU A 50 -22.37 -29.05 -4.09
CA LEU A 50 -23.69 -29.62 -4.30
C LEU A 50 -24.38 -28.90 -5.45
N ILE A 51 -24.97 -29.70 -6.34
CA ILE A 51 -25.97 -29.25 -7.29
C ILE A 51 -27.34 -29.49 -6.63
N SER A 52 -28.04 -28.42 -6.22
CA SER A 52 -29.37 -28.51 -5.60
C SER A 52 -30.47 -28.12 -6.56
N ASN A 53 -31.72 -28.31 -6.16
CA ASN A 53 -32.89 -27.88 -6.93
C ASN A 53 -33.37 -26.49 -6.52
N ASN A 54 -32.44 -25.55 -6.28
CA ASN A 54 -32.76 -24.16 -5.95
C ASN A 54 -33.02 -23.33 -7.22
N LEU A 55 -33.84 -22.29 -7.07
CA LEU A 55 -34.14 -21.32 -8.12
C LEU A 55 -33.07 -20.22 -8.17
N GLU A 56 -32.61 -19.89 -9.37
CA GLU A 56 -31.75 -18.75 -9.66
C GLU A 56 -32.59 -17.47 -9.88
N SER A 57 -31.91 -16.32 -9.97
CA SER A 57 -32.54 -15.01 -10.14
C SER A 57 -33.35 -14.86 -11.44
N ASP A 58 -33.05 -15.69 -12.43
CA ASP A 58 -33.77 -15.76 -13.71
C ASP A 58 -34.96 -16.75 -13.69
N GLY A 59 -35.25 -17.35 -12.53
CA GLY A 59 -36.36 -18.30 -12.32
C GLY A 59 -36.08 -19.72 -12.81
N ARG A 60 -34.86 -20.04 -13.26
CA ARG A 60 -34.44 -21.40 -13.63
C ARG A 60 -33.83 -22.13 -12.45
N TYR A 61 -33.70 -23.45 -12.54
CA TYR A 61 -33.05 -24.21 -11.48
C TYR A 61 -31.53 -24.29 -11.70
N GLU A 62 -30.77 -24.15 -10.63
CA GLU A 62 -29.30 -24.21 -10.67
C GLU A 62 -28.76 -25.57 -11.16
N ASN A 63 -29.56 -26.65 -11.06
CA ASN A 63 -29.24 -28.00 -11.52
C ASN A 63 -29.63 -28.31 -12.97
N GLU A 64 -29.99 -27.29 -13.75
CA GLU A 64 -30.46 -27.45 -15.11
C GLU A 64 -29.51 -26.79 -16.11
N PHE A 65 -29.30 -27.47 -17.23
CA PHE A 65 -28.67 -26.89 -18.42
C PHE A 65 -29.46 -27.30 -19.66
N ILE A 66 -29.39 -26.48 -20.70
CA ILE A 66 -30.11 -26.67 -21.96
C ILE A 66 -29.09 -26.88 -23.06
N VAL A 67 -29.32 -27.90 -23.89
CA VAL A 67 -28.52 -28.14 -25.09
C VAL A 67 -29.43 -28.01 -26.31
N VAL A 68 -29.04 -27.18 -27.27
CA VAL A 68 -29.73 -27.07 -28.56
C VAL A 68 -29.18 -28.15 -29.47
N PHE A 69 -29.94 -29.22 -29.65
CA PHE A 69 -29.59 -30.37 -30.47
C PHE A 69 -30.48 -30.39 -31.72
N ASN A 70 -29.90 -30.35 -32.93
CA ASN A 70 -30.64 -30.27 -34.20
C ASN A 70 -31.78 -29.22 -34.16
N ASN A 71 -31.48 -28.00 -33.69
CA ASN A 71 -32.44 -26.90 -33.48
C ASN A 71 -33.59 -27.16 -32.49
N LYS A 72 -33.52 -28.21 -31.68
CA LYS A 72 -34.46 -28.46 -30.57
C LYS A 72 -33.77 -28.24 -29.23
N LYS A 73 -34.42 -27.50 -28.33
CA LYS A 73 -33.94 -27.29 -26.96
C LYS A 73 -34.18 -28.55 -26.12
N VAL A 74 -33.11 -29.20 -25.68
CA VAL A 74 -33.13 -30.35 -24.79
C VAL A 74 -32.76 -29.89 -23.38
N LYS A 75 -33.74 -29.96 -22.47
CA LYS A 75 -33.55 -29.59 -21.06
C LYS A 75 -32.95 -30.76 -20.29
N CYS A 76 -31.72 -30.60 -19.82
CA CYS A 76 -30.97 -31.57 -19.04
C CYS A 76 -31.04 -31.16 -17.56
N LYS A 77 -31.64 -32.02 -16.74
CA LYS A 77 -31.78 -31.81 -15.29
C LYS A 77 -30.93 -32.81 -14.55
N VAL A 78 -29.94 -32.30 -13.81
CA VAL A 78 -29.08 -33.11 -12.96
C VAL A 78 -29.84 -33.42 -11.67
N GLN A 79 -29.83 -34.67 -11.23
CA GLN A 79 -30.40 -35.03 -9.93
C GLN A 79 -29.56 -34.42 -8.81
N ASN A 80 -30.18 -34.11 -7.66
CA ASN A 80 -29.45 -33.59 -6.52
C ASN A 80 -28.33 -34.56 -6.14
N CYS A 81 -27.10 -34.11 -6.29
CA CYS A 81 -25.91 -34.90 -6.02
C CYS A 81 -24.81 -33.99 -5.48
N SER A 82 -24.02 -34.56 -4.56
CA SER A 82 -22.74 -34.00 -4.19
C SER A 82 -21.65 -34.58 -5.08
N PHE A 83 -20.63 -33.78 -5.35
CA PHE A 83 -19.42 -34.22 -6.03
C PHE A 83 -18.19 -33.70 -5.29
N SER A 84 -17.10 -34.46 -5.37
CA SER A 84 -15.84 -34.19 -4.66
C SER A 84 -14.71 -33.77 -5.59
N THR A 85 -14.86 -33.99 -6.90
CA THR A 85 -13.85 -33.61 -7.90
C THR A 85 -14.49 -33.03 -9.17
N PRO A 86 -13.77 -32.16 -9.90
CA PRO A 86 -14.20 -31.67 -11.21
C PRO A 86 -14.52 -32.78 -12.22
N ALA A 87 -13.76 -33.88 -12.15
CA ALA A 87 -13.97 -35.05 -13.00
C ALA A 87 -15.34 -35.70 -12.72
N GLN A 88 -15.70 -35.88 -11.45
CA GLN A 88 -17.03 -36.41 -11.08
C GLN A 88 -18.16 -35.51 -11.57
N LEU A 89 -18.02 -34.18 -11.48
CA LEU A 89 -19.03 -33.26 -12.01
C LEU A 89 -19.21 -33.44 -13.52
N VAL A 90 -18.11 -33.48 -14.26
CA VAL A 90 -18.13 -33.67 -15.72
C VAL A 90 -18.76 -35.01 -16.10
N ASP A 91 -18.49 -36.08 -15.36
CA ASP A 91 -19.12 -37.39 -15.57
C ASP A 91 -20.64 -37.35 -15.36
N ILE A 92 -21.10 -36.66 -14.31
CA ILE A 92 -22.52 -36.49 -14.00
C ILE A 92 -23.24 -35.70 -15.10
N LEU A 93 -22.62 -34.61 -15.58
CA LEU A 93 -23.17 -33.78 -16.66
C LEU A 93 -23.27 -34.56 -17.97
N ASN A 94 -22.22 -35.30 -18.35
CA ASN A 94 -22.22 -36.14 -19.55
C ASN A 94 -23.24 -37.26 -19.46
N TYR A 95 -23.37 -37.93 -18.31
CA TYR A 95 -24.38 -38.96 -18.10
C TYR A 95 -25.80 -38.39 -18.26
N THR A 96 -26.05 -37.21 -17.67
CA THR A 96 -27.36 -36.53 -17.75
C THR A 96 -27.69 -36.14 -19.18
N TYR A 97 -26.72 -35.58 -19.91
CA TYR A 97 -26.84 -35.23 -21.31
C TYR A 97 -27.18 -36.46 -22.16
N GLN A 98 -26.38 -37.53 -22.08
CA GLN A 98 -26.57 -38.74 -22.87
C GLN A 98 -27.94 -39.39 -22.62
N LYS A 99 -28.38 -39.45 -21.36
CA LYS A 99 -29.70 -39.98 -21.00
C LYS A 99 -30.84 -39.17 -21.63
N LYS A 100 -30.73 -37.84 -21.62
CA LYS A 100 -31.78 -36.96 -22.16
C LYS A 100 -31.79 -36.95 -23.69
N VAL A 101 -30.63 -36.92 -24.34
CA VAL A 101 -30.56 -36.96 -25.81
C VAL A 101 -31.11 -38.29 -26.33
N LYS A 102 -30.71 -39.44 -25.76
CA LYS A 102 -31.27 -40.76 -26.14
C LYS A 102 -32.79 -40.81 -26.06
N THR A 103 -33.36 -40.18 -25.04
CA THR A 103 -34.83 -40.13 -24.84
C THR A 103 -35.52 -39.26 -25.90
N VAL A 104 -34.84 -38.22 -26.41
CA VAL A 104 -35.44 -37.22 -27.33
C VAL A 104 -35.20 -37.59 -28.81
N THR A 105 -34.11 -38.27 -29.13
CA THR A 105 -33.70 -38.51 -30.53
C THR A 105 -33.97 -39.93 -31.04
N ASN A 106 -34.36 -40.88 -30.18
CA ASN A 106 -34.56 -42.30 -30.52
C ASN A 106 -33.37 -42.94 -31.29
N SER A 107 -32.17 -42.35 -31.17
CA SER A 107 -30.97 -42.76 -31.91
C SER A 107 -30.29 -43.94 -31.21
N ILE A 108 -29.97 -44.98 -31.97
CA ILE A 108 -29.22 -46.17 -31.53
C ILE A 108 -27.73 -45.98 -31.87
N ASP A 109 -27.18 -44.79 -31.65
CA ASP A 109 -25.77 -44.53 -31.91
C ASP A 109 -24.89 -45.03 -30.76
N LYS A 110 -23.87 -45.81 -31.14
CA LYS A 110 -22.92 -46.50 -30.24
C LYS A 110 -21.77 -45.59 -29.76
N GLU A 111 -21.68 -44.36 -30.23
CA GLU A 111 -20.62 -43.44 -29.83
C GLU A 111 -20.99 -42.70 -28.53
N LYS A 112 -20.13 -42.83 -27.52
CA LYS A 112 -20.20 -42.08 -26.27
C LYS A 112 -19.66 -40.67 -26.51
N ASP A 113 -20.39 -39.85 -27.23
CA ASP A 113 -20.02 -38.45 -27.38
C ASP A 113 -20.04 -37.78 -26.00
N LEU A 114 -18.89 -37.25 -25.58
CA LEU A 114 -18.71 -36.51 -24.35
C LEU A 114 -18.85 -35.03 -24.70
N LEU A 115 -19.87 -34.37 -24.15
CA LEU A 115 -20.10 -32.94 -24.35
C LEU A 115 -19.13 -32.12 -23.50
N PHE A 116 -18.76 -32.61 -22.33
CA PHE A 116 -17.84 -31.95 -21.40
C PHE A 116 -16.58 -32.80 -21.21
N THR A 117 -15.39 -32.20 -21.34
CA THR A 117 -14.09 -32.87 -21.10
C THR A 117 -13.32 -32.10 -20.03
N TYR A 118 -12.73 -32.80 -19.05
CA TYR A 118 -11.86 -32.18 -18.04
C TYR A 118 -10.39 -32.57 -18.25
N LYS A 119 -9.48 -31.58 -18.24
CA LYS A 119 -8.02 -31.79 -18.27
C LYS A 119 -7.41 -31.50 -16.89
N PRO A 120 -7.04 -32.52 -16.11
CA PRO A 120 -6.57 -32.34 -14.73
C PRO A 120 -5.31 -31.47 -14.58
N LEU A 121 -4.36 -31.59 -15.52
CA LEU A 121 -3.09 -30.85 -15.50
C LEU A 121 -3.28 -29.33 -15.56
N PHE A 122 -4.29 -28.86 -16.30
CA PHE A 122 -4.54 -27.45 -16.54
C PHE A 122 -5.82 -26.94 -15.84
N ARG A 123 -6.54 -27.84 -15.16
CA ARG A 123 -7.83 -27.56 -14.50
C ARG A 123 -8.86 -26.91 -15.44
N THR A 124 -8.85 -27.30 -16.70
CA THR A 124 -9.74 -26.74 -17.72
C THR A 124 -10.86 -27.71 -18.04
N VAL A 125 -12.09 -27.19 -18.12
CA VAL A 125 -13.23 -27.89 -18.71
C VAL A 125 -13.45 -27.36 -20.13
N THR A 126 -13.62 -28.25 -21.08
CA THR A 126 -13.97 -27.93 -22.47
C THR A 126 -15.38 -28.44 -22.77
N ILE A 127 -16.24 -27.57 -23.31
CA ILE A 127 -17.46 -27.97 -23.99
C ILE A 127 -17.09 -28.29 -25.43
N GLU A 128 -17.18 -29.57 -25.81
CA GLU A 128 -16.73 -30.07 -27.10
C GLU A 128 -17.67 -29.69 -28.23
N ASN A 129 -17.12 -29.59 -29.45
CA ASN A 129 -17.91 -29.36 -30.65
C ASN A 129 -18.46 -30.69 -31.18
N LEU A 130 -19.73 -30.98 -30.88
CA LEU A 130 -20.45 -32.14 -31.38
C LEU A 130 -21.31 -31.75 -32.60
N LYS A 131 -21.31 -32.59 -33.66
CA LYS A 131 -21.93 -32.30 -34.97
C LYS A 131 -23.39 -31.84 -34.92
N HIS A 132 -24.14 -32.23 -33.89
CA HIS A 132 -25.56 -31.95 -33.74
C HIS A 132 -25.89 -30.92 -32.65
N VAL A 133 -24.87 -30.39 -31.95
CA VAL A 133 -25.03 -29.41 -30.88
C VAL A 133 -24.63 -28.02 -31.39
N THR A 134 -25.55 -27.08 -31.40
CA THR A 134 -25.30 -25.71 -31.89
C THR A 134 -25.16 -24.69 -30.76
N GLN A 135 -25.69 -24.98 -29.58
CA GLN A 135 -25.63 -24.09 -28.42
C GLN A 135 -25.78 -24.88 -27.12
N VAL A 136 -25.05 -24.46 -26.09
CA VAL A 136 -25.20 -24.92 -24.70
C VAL A 136 -25.51 -23.73 -23.82
N GLU A 137 -26.54 -23.84 -23.00
CA GLU A 137 -26.98 -22.81 -22.06
C GLU A 137 -26.96 -23.40 -20.65
N LEU A 138 -26.05 -22.90 -19.81
CA LEU A 138 -25.82 -23.34 -18.44
C LEU A 138 -26.66 -22.48 -17.46
N SER A 139 -26.90 -23.02 -16.27
CA SER A 139 -27.30 -22.20 -15.11
C SER A 139 -26.14 -21.32 -14.66
N ASP A 140 -26.40 -20.26 -13.90
CA ASP A 140 -25.36 -19.39 -13.33
C ASP A 140 -24.38 -20.21 -12.48
N ARG A 141 -24.89 -21.18 -11.71
CA ARG A 141 -24.08 -22.07 -10.88
C ARG A 141 -23.20 -23.02 -11.70
N LEU A 142 -23.72 -23.62 -12.77
CA LEU A 142 -22.93 -24.51 -13.63
C LEU A 142 -21.91 -23.72 -14.47
N SER A 143 -22.31 -22.56 -15.00
CA SER A 143 -21.43 -21.60 -15.68
C SER A 143 -20.22 -21.25 -14.81
N TYR A 144 -20.48 -20.94 -13.53
CA TYR A 144 -19.44 -20.64 -12.54
C TYR A 144 -18.51 -21.83 -12.26
N PHE A 145 -19.04 -23.03 -12.00
CA PHE A 145 -18.22 -24.23 -11.74
C PHE A 145 -17.31 -24.57 -12.92
N LEU A 146 -17.86 -24.54 -14.14
CA LEU A 146 -17.13 -24.92 -15.34
C LEU A 146 -16.22 -23.79 -15.85
N GLY A 147 -16.43 -22.55 -15.38
CA GLY A 147 -15.69 -21.36 -15.81
C GLY A 147 -15.94 -20.99 -17.27
N VAL A 148 -17.13 -21.32 -17.79
CA VAL A 148 -17.55 -21.12 -19.18
C VAL A 148 -18.75 -20.18 -19.20
N GLU A 149 -18.89 -19.36 -20.25
CA GLU A 149 -20.03 -18.44 -20.39
C GLU A 149 -21.38 -19.16 -20.31
N LYS A 150 -22.37 -18.49 -19.67
CA LYS A 150 -23.73 -19.00 -19.48
C LYS A 150 -24.37 -19.48 -20.78
N ILE A 151 -24.11 -18.82 -21.91
CA ILE A 151 -24.60 -19.21 -23.22
C ILE A 151 -23.40 -19.37 -24.16
N SER A 152 -23.10 -20.61 -24.53
CA SER A 152 -22.03 -20.96 -25.46
C SER A 152 -22.61 -21.29 -26.83
N THR A 153 -22.36 -20.42 -27.82
CA THR A 153 -22.75 -20.62 -29.23
C THR A 153 -21.57 -20.93 -30.16
N LYS A 154 -20.34 -20.66 -29.71
CA LYS A 154 -19.09 -20.95 -30.45
C LYS A 154 -18.38 -22.14 -29.81
N LEU A 155 -18.70 -23.35 -30.25
CA LEU A 155 -18.07 -24.58 -29.75
C LEU A 155 -16.86 -24.98 -30.62
N PRO A 156 -15.76 -25.49 -30.02
CA PRO A 156 -15.60 -25.79 -28.60
C PRO A 156 -15.29 -24.54 -27.76
N THR A 157 -15.76 -24.51 -26.51
CA THR A 157 -15.46 -23.43 -25.56
C THR A 157 -14.73 -24.01 -24.36
N THR A 158 -13.65 -23.38 -23.92
CA THR A 158 -12.88 -23.85 -22.76
C THR A 158 -12.95 -22.84 -21.63
N GLY A 159 -13.22 -23.35 -20.42
CA GLY A 159 -13.28 -22.61 -19.18
C GLY A 159 -12.30 -23.15 -18.16
N GLN A 160 -11.85 -22.31 -17.24
CA GLN A 160 -11.05 -22.74 -16.10
C GLN A 160 -11.98 -23.14 -14.97
N TYR A 161 -11.90 -24.40 -14.53
CA TYR A 161 -12.76 -24.92 -13.48
C TYR A 161 -12.58 -24.10 -12.19
N SER A 162 -13.66 -23.53 -11.67
CA SER A 162 -13.61 -22.80 -10.41
C SER A 162 -13.56 -23.82 -9.26
N MET A 163 -12.36 -24.02 -8.68
CA MET A 163 -12.21 -24.74 -7.40
C MET A 163 -12.88 -24.03 -6.22
N PHE A 164 -13.34 -22.81 -6.44
CA PHE A 164 -13.96 -22.00 -5.43
C PHE A 164 -15.46 -22.10 -5.67
N SER A 165 -16.17 -22.94 -4.93
CA SER A 165 -17.61 -22.76 -4.75
C SER A 165 -17.82 -21.57 -3.81
N GLY A 166 -17.62 -20.36 -4.33
CA GLY A 166 -17.51 -19.09 -3.62
C GLY A 166 -18.09 -19.04 -2.21
N SER A 167 -17.27 -19.45 -1.25
CA SER A 167 -17.51 -19.29 0.17
C SER A 167 -16.23 -19.48 0.96
N GLU A 168 -15.45 -18.42 1.09
CA GLU A 168 -14.31 -18.41 2.02
C GLU A 168 -14.75 -18.19 3.46
N LEU A 169 -16.03 -17.85 3.69
CA LEU A 169 -16.58 -17.49 5.00
C LEU A 169 -17.91 -18.23 5.24
N MET A 170 -18.00 -18.93 6.36
CA MET A 170 -19.24 -19.49 6.90
C MET A 170 -19.70 -18.65 8.10
N TYR A 171 -20.88 -18.05 7.98
CA TYR A 171 -21.50 -17.26 9.03
C TYR A 171 -22.39 -18.17 9.87
N ILE A 172 -22.21 -18.22 11.18
CA ILE A 172 -22.93 -19.10 12.09
C ILE A 172 -23.91 -18.26 12.89
N TYR A 173 -25.19 -18.32 12.52
CA TYR A 173 -26.25 -17.65 13.27
C TYR A 173 -26.81 -18.57 14.37
N SER A 174 -27.37 -18.00 15.42
CA SER A 174 -28.17 -18.71 16.41
C SER A 174 -29.45 -17.94 16.69
N ASP A 175 -30.41 -18.12 15.80
CA ASP A 175 -31.69 -17.41 15.84
C ASP A 175 -32.44 -17.78 17.14
N GLY A 176 -32.92 -16.76 17.86
CA GLY A 176 -33.68 -16.92 19.09
C GLY A 176 -32.85 -17.13 20.38
N LEU A 177 -31.58 -17.53 20.29
CA LEU A 177 -30.73 -17.76 21.47
C LEU A 177 -29.98 -16.50 21.91
N VAL A 178 -29.33 -15.79 20.98
CA VAL A 178 -28.41 -14.68 21.27
C VAL A 178 -28.94 -13.33 20.83
N GLU A 179 -28.45 -12.26 21.45
CA GLU A 179 -28.79 -10.89 21.05
C GLU A 179 -28.25 -10.55 19.65
N PRO A 180 -29.05 -9.92 18.76
CA PRO A 180 -28.58 -9.47 17.45
C PRO A 180 -27.44 -8.45 17.56
N GLN A 181 -26.28 -8.81 17.03
CA GLN A 181 -25.10 -7.94 16.95
C GLN A 181 -25.16 -7.07 15.69
N THR A 182 -24.65 -5.84 15.78
CA THR A 182 -24.57 -4.94 14.62
C THR A 182 -23.43 -5.37 13.70
N ILE A 183 -23.76 -5.78 12.49
CA ILE A 183 -22.83 -6.16 11.42
C ILE A 183 -23.03 -5.21 10.25
N SER A 184 -22.07 -4.30 10.05
CA SER A 184 -22.16 -3.25 9.02
C SER A 184 -23.47 -2.44 9.17
N HIS A 185 -24.45 -2.67 8.30
CA HIS A 185 -25.73 -1.95 8.25
C HIS A 185 -26.93 -2.79 8.76
N MET A 186 -26.70 -4.01 9.26
CA MET A 186 -27.75 -4.92 9.72
C MET A 186 -27.48 -5.44 11.13
N LYS A 187 -28.53 -5.72 11.89
CA LYS A 187 -28.42 -6.47 13.15
C LYS A 187 -28.75 -7.93 12.90
N ALA A 188 -27.87 -8.86 13.30
CA ALA A 188 -28.11 -10.29 13.16
C ALA A 188 -27.61 -11.08 14.39
N PRO A 189 -28.31 -12.15 14.81
CA PRO A 189 -27.92 -12.99 15.95
C PRO A 189 -26.77 -13.94 15.56
N LEU A 190 -25.62 -13.34 15.25
CA LEU A 190 -24.41 -14.03 14.80
C LEU A 190 -23.62 -14.52 16.01
N LEU A 191 -23.24 -15.80 16.00
CA LEU A 191 -22.31 -16.38 16.97
C LEU A 191 -20.86 -16.27 16.52
N LYS A 192 -20.57 -16.56 15.24
CA LYS A 192 -19.20 -16.53 14.71
C LYS A 192 -19.17 -16.51 13.18
N ILE A 193 -18.09 -15.99 12.60
CA ILE A 193 -17.74 -16.16 11.19
C ILE A 193 -16.47 -17.01 11.15
N ILE A 194 -16.46 -18.08 10.38
CA ILE A 194 -15.30 -18.95 10.22
C ILE A 194 -14.80 -18.90 8.78
N SER A 195 -13.49 -18.94 8.58
CA SER A 195 -12.93 -19.04 7.24
C SER A 195 -12.77 -20.50 6.84
N ILE A 196 -13.34 -20.88 5.70
CA ILE A 196 -13.23 -22.26 5.22
C ILE A 196 -11.87 -22.45 4.56
N SER A 197 -11.07 -23.36 5.12
CA SER A 197 -9.78 -23.74 4.53
C SER A 197 -9.97 -24.81 3.45
N PRO A 198 -9.34 -24.67 2.27
CA PRO A 198 -9.37 -25.71 1.24
C PRO A 198 -8.47 -26.89 1.67
N GLY A 199 -9.06 -27.89 2.31
CA GLY A 199 -8.39 -29.13 2.70
C GLY A 199 -8.52 -30.23 1.65
N ASN A 200 -7.82 -31.36 1.84
CA ASN A 200 -8.07 -32.60 1.09
C ASN A 200 -9.08 -33.47 1.86
N ASP A 201 -10.16 -33.90 1.19
CA ASP A 201 -11.05 -35.06 1.43
C ASP A 201 -11.43 -35.53 2.87
N ARG A 202 -11.31 -34.70 3.91
CA ARG A 202 -11.75 -35.03 5.29
C ARG A 202 -12.55 -33.92 5.95
N ASN A 203 -13.38 -34.27 6.94
CA ASN A 203 -14.02 -33.31 7.83
C ASN A 203 -12.96 -32.41 8.48
N VAL A 204 -13.18 -31.10 8.43
CA VAL A 204 -12.33 -30.11 9.08
C VAL A 204 -12.88 -29.89 10.48
N GLU A 205 -12.09 -30.22 11.49
CA GLU A 205 -12.36 -29.89 12.88
C GLU A 205 -11.63 -28.60 13.22
N GLU A 206 -12.39 -27.58 13.58
CA GLU A 206 -11.87 -26.28 14.00
C GLU A 206 -12.24 -26.06 15.46
N SER A 207 -11.21 -25.98 16.31
CA SER A 207 -11.35 -25.70 17.73
C SER A 207 -10.90 -24.29 18.05
N PHE A 208 -11.69 -23.57 18.85
CA PHE A 208 -11.44 -22.18 19.18
C PHE A 208 -10.89 -22.08 20.60
N THR A 209 -9.61 -21.74 20.72
CA THR A 209 -8.93 -21.57 22.01
C THR A 209 -9.49 -20.41 22.83
N ASN A 210 -9.97 -19.35 22.18
CA ASN A 210 -10.70 -18.22 22.79
C ASN A 210 -12.04 -18.02 22.08
N PRO A 211 -13.13 -18.70 22.51
CA PRO A 211 -14.41 -18.60 21.84
C PRO A 211 -15.11 -17.27 22.21
N LEU A 212 -15.77 -16.65 21.22
CA LEU A 212 -16.48 -15.37 21.41
C LEU A 212 -17.80 -15.63 22.17
N TYR A 213 -17.90 -15.10 23.39
CA TYR A 213 -19.10 -15.19 24.22
C TYR A 213 -20.09 -14.11 23.84
N VAL A 214 -21.33 -14.51 23.59
CA VAL A 214 -22.45 -13.64 23.26
C VAL A 214 -23.56 -13.84 24.29
N GLN A 215 -24.15 -12.75 24.77
CA GLN A 215 -25.22 -12.82 25.75
C GLN A 215 -26.45 -13.59 25.22
N VAL A 216 -26.93 -14.51 26.04
CA VAL A 216 -28.14 -15.30 25.80
C VAL A 216 -29.36 -14.45 26.17
N ARG A 217 -30.25 -14.25 25.19
CA ARG A 217 -31.49 -13.49 25.38
C ARG A 217 -32.67 -14.37 25.79
N ALA A 218 -32.65 -15.63 25.39
CA ALA A 218 -33.75 -16.55 25.67
C ALA A 218 -33.84 -16.89 27.16
N ARG A 219 -35.06 -16.96 27.70
CA ARG A 219 -35.32 -17.45 29.07
C ARG A 219 -35.37 -18.98 29.12
N GLU A 220 -35.92 -19.58 28.07
CA GLU A 220 -35.98 -21.04 27.89
C GLU A 220 -35.72 -21.37 26.43
N VAL A 221 -34.96 -22.44 26.16
CA VAL A 221 -34.64 -22.90 24.80
C VAL A 221 -34.76 -24.43 24.76
N ASP A 222 -35.63 -24.90 23.88
CA ASP A 222 -35.82 -26.32 23.54
C ASP A 222 -35.26 -26.65 22.15
N ARG A 223 -34.99 -25.64 21.32
CA ARG A 223 -34.46 -25.80 19.96
C ARG A 223 -33.49 -24.67 19.60
N ILE A 224 -32.40 -25.03 18.92
CA ILE A 224 -31.39 -24.08 18.44
C ILE A 224 -31.40 -24.13 16.90
N GLU A 225 -31.66 -22.98 16.28
CA GLU A 225 -31.65 -22.81 14.83
C GLU A 225 -30.34 -22.15 14.39
N LYS A 226 -29.62 -22.81 13.48
CA LYS A 226 -28.36 -22.32 12.92
C LYS A 226 -28.52 -22.08 11.43
N ARG A 227 -28.31 -20.83 11.01
CA ARG A 227 -28.29 -20.45 9.60
C ARG A 227 -26.85 -20.25 9.14
N TYR A 228 -26.59 -20.54 7.87
CA TYR A 228 -25.35 -20.24 7.16
C TYR A 228 -25.64 -19.40 5.92
N LEU A 229 -24.93 -18.28 5.74
CA LEU A 229 -25.05 -17.41 4.58
C LEU A 229 -23.72 -17.35 3.83
N TRP A 230 -23.76 -17.54 2.52
CA TRP A 230 -22.60 -17.46 1.62
C TRP A 230 -22.66 -16.15 0.83
N LYS A 231 -21.58 -15.35 0.81
CA LYS A 231 -21.55 -14.07 0.09
C LYS A 231 -20.40 -14.05 -0.92
N MET A 232 -20.72 -13.83 -2.19
CA MET A 232 -19.77 -13.79 -3.31
C MET A 232 -19.21 -12.37 -3.49
N ALA A 233 -17.88 -12.20 -3.41
CA ALA A 233 -17.19 -10.96 -3.78
C ALA A 233 -15.82 -11.28 -4.41
N LYS A 234 -15.44 -10.56 -5.46
CA LYS A 234 -14.19 -10.77 -6.22
C LYS A 234 -13.06 -9.91 -5.64
N LEU A 235 -11.95 -10.54 -5.27
CA LEU A 235 -10.72 -9.86 -4.85
C LEU A 235 -10.01 -9.23 -6.07
N MET A 236 -9.41 -8.06 -5.87
CA MET A 236 -8.66 -7.33 -6.91
C MET A 236 -7.45 -8.13 -7.42
N ASN A 237 -6.82 -8.94 -6.57
CA ASN A 237 -5.78 -9.89 -6.94
C ASN A 237 -6.08 -11.25 -6.31
N SER A 238 -5.94 -12.33 -7.07
CA SER A 238 -6.08 -13.71 -6.59
C SER A 238 -5.20 -14.09 -5.38
N LYS A 239 -4.13 -13.31 -5.11
CA LYS A 239 -3.21 -13.54 -3.97
C LYS A 239 -3.42 -12.59 -2.78
N SER A 240 -4.31 -11.61 -2.86
CA SER A 240 -4.55 -10.65 -1.76
C SER A 240 -5.56 -11.20 -0.77
N SER A 241 -5.27 -11.18 0.53
CA SER A 241 -6.26 -11.49 1.56
C SER A 241 -7.28 -10.36 1.73
N PRO A 242 -8.59 -10.63 1.81
CA PRO A 242 -9.56 -9.62 2.22
C PRO A 242 -9.24 -9.12 3.62
N SER A 243 -9.27 -7.79 3.83
CA SER A 243 -9.06 -7.16 5.13
C SER A 243 -10.24 -6.27 5.49
N ALA A 244 -10.76 -6.38 6.71
CA ALA A 244 -11.69 -5.41 7.26
C ALA A 244 -10.90 -4.20 7.80
N PRO A 245 -11.38 -2.96 7.57
CA PRO A 245 -10.78 -1.77 8.16
C PRO A 245 -10.73 -1.85 9.70
N ALA A 246 -9.61 -1.47 10.31
CA ALA A 246 -9.41 -1.62 11.76
C ALA A 246 -10.44 -0.85 12.60
N ASN A 247 -11.00 0.24 12.06
CA ASN A 247 -12.04 1.05 12.72
C ASN A 247 -13.39 0.33 12.88
N ILE A 248 -13.61 -0.79 12.18
CA ILE A 248 -14.80 -1.64 12.36
C ILE A 248 -14.47 -2.96 13.09
N CYS A 249 -13.19 -3.24 13.33
CA CYS A 249 -12.67 -4.39 14.08
C CYS A 249 -12.51 -4.07 15.59
N LEU A 250 -13.52 -3.40 16.17
CA LEU A 250 -13.45 -2.81 17.52
C LEU A 250 -13.28 -3.84 18.67
N PHE A 251 -13.56 -5.12 18.41
CA PHE A 251 -13.49 -6.20 19.38
C PHE A 251 -12.41 -7.24 19.05
N ASP A 252 -11.66 -7.05 17.98
CA ASP A 252 -10.55 -7.93 17.64
C ASP A 252 -9.41 -7.68 18.60
N THR A 253 -8.93 -8.74 19.25
CA THR A 253 -7.69 -8.65 20.02
C THR A 253 -6.54 -8.50 19.03
N PRO A 254 -5.71 -7.46 19.11
CA PRO A 254 -4.59 -7.27 18.19
C PRO A 254 -3.69 -8.52 18.17
N PRO A 255 -3.30 -9.01 16.98
CA PRO A 255 -2.47 -10.21 16.87
C PRO A 255 -1.13 -9.99 17.59
N SER A 256 -0.69 -10.99 18.36
CA SER A 256 0.61 -10.94 19.03
C SER A 256 1.73 -11.19 18.02
N GLN A 257 2.74 -10.31 18.03
CA GLN A 257 3.95 -10.49 17.25
C GLN A 257 4.77 -11.63 17.88
N VAL A 258 5.00 -12.70 17.10
CA VAL A 258 5.80 -13.87 17.55
C VAL A 258 7.04 -14.14 16.67
N ALA A 259 7.24 -13.36 15.61
CA ALA A 259 8.28 -13.62 14.61
C ALA A 259 9.60 -12.87 14.88
N PHE A 260 9.62 -11.88 15.77
CA PHE A 260 10.81 -11.09 16.08
C PHE A 260 11.30 -11.46 17.48
N ASN A 261 12.52 -11.97 17.57
CA ASN A 261 13.14 -12.34 18.83
C ASN A 261 13.65 -11.12 19.60
N LYS A 262 14.38 -10.27 18.88
CA LYS A 262 15.07 -9.12 19.43
C LYS A 262 15.29 -8.12 18.31
N GLY A 263 15.37 -6.84 18.64
CA GLY A 263 16.06 -5.92 17.76
C GLY A 263 17.17 -5.21 18.51
N LYS A 264 18.25 -4.92 17.79
CA LYS A 264 19.43 -4.20 18.30
C LYS A 264 19.76 -3.02 17.38
N TRP A 265 20.46 -2.04 17.92
CA TRP A 265 21.06 -0.96 17.14
C TRP A 265 22.49 -1.35 16.79
N MET A 266 22.86 -1.19 15.52
CA MET A 266 24.22 -1.40 15.05
C MET A 266 24.75 -0.08 14.55
N THR A 267 25.98 0.25 14.95
CA THR A 267 26.64 1.50 14.61
C THR A 267 27.83 1.20 13.70
N PHE A 268 27.91 1.93 12.60
CA PHE A 268 28.95 1.80 11.59
C PHE A 268 29.72 3.11 11.49
N SER A 269 31.03 3.00 11.36
CA SER A 269 31.92 4.12 11.03
C SER A 269 32.11 4.19 9.51
N PRO A 270 32.37 5.39 8.96
CA PRO A 270 32.68 5.55 7.56
C PRO A 270 33.96 4.79 7.20
N SER A 271 34.00 4.27 5.97
CA SER A 271 35.13 3.52 5.42
C SER A 271 36.28 4.41 4.99
N ASN A 272 36.00 5.68 4.67
CA ASN A 272 36.98 6.70 4.39
C ASN A 272 37.13 7.68 5.57
N ALA A 273 38.20 8.47 5.54
CA ALA A 273 38.45 9.47 6.57
C ALA A 273 37.33 10.52 6.60
N VAL A 274 36.94 10.93 7.80
CA VAL A 274 35.99 12.03 8.01
C VAL A 274 36.78 13.33 7.90
N ASP A 275 36.86 13.88 6.70
CA ASP A 275 37.38 15.22 6.44
C ASP A 275 36.23 16.23 6.32
N SER A 276 36.56 17.51 6.11
CA SER A 276 35.54 18.53 5.91
C SER A 276 34.94 18.51 4.50
N GLU A 277 35.55 17.88 3.50
CA GLU A 277 35.05 18.01 2.12
C GLU A 277 34.07 16.88 1.75
N GLY A 278 34.21 15.71 2.37
CA GLY A 278 33.53 14.50 1.93
C GLY A 278 34.04 14.02 0.57
N PRO A 279 33.35 13.07 -0.09
CA PRO A 279 32.14 12.39 0.36
C PRO A 279 32.40 11.44 1.54
N TYR A 280 31.37 11.01 2.24
CA TYR A 280 31.47 10.01 3.31
C TYR A 280 30.83 8.69 2.86
N THR A 281 31.59 7.60 2.88
CA THR A 281 31.12 6.29 2.44
C THR A 281 31.01 5.33 3.61
N PHE A 282 29.86 4.68 3.76
CA PHE A 282 29.65 3.57 4.68
C PHE A 282 29.50 2.29 3.89
N ASN A 283 30.28 1.27 4.25
CA ASN A 283 30.12 -0.08 3.72
C ASN A 283 29.68 -1.01 4.86
N ILE A 284 28.48 -1.58 4.72
CA ILE A 284 27.90 -2.55 5.65
C ILE A 284 27.93 -3.90 4.93
N TYR A 285 28.86 -4.76 5.33
CA TYR A 285 29.05 -6.07 4.72
C TYR A 285 28.26 -7.16 5.42
N ASP A 286 27.69 -8.04 4.60
CA ASP A 286 27.18 -9.38 4.91
C ASP A 286 26.61 -9.55 6.33
N SER A 287 25.62 -8.71 6.65
CA SER A 287 24.92 -8.79 7.91
C SER A 287 23.94 -9.97 7.87
N ALA A 288 24.11 -10.92 8.80
CA ALA A 288 23.14 -11.98 9.07
C ALA A 288 21.80 -11.47 9.63
N HIS A 289 21.67 -10.16 9.86
CA HIS A 289 20.48 -9.54 10.41
C HIS A 289 19.57 -8.98 9.33
N PHE A 290 18.27 -8.96 9.63
CA PHE A 290 17.30 -8.20 8.87
C PHE A 290 17.38 -6.74 9.28
N PHE A 291 17.51 -5.82 8.32
CA PHE A 291 17.53 -4.39 8.63
C PHE A 291 16.17 -3.75 8.47
N GLN A 292 15.77 -2.99 9.48
CA GLN A 292 14.64 -2.08 9.39
C GLN A 292 15.12 -0.74 8.82
N LEU A 293 15.00 -0.57 7.51
CA LEU A 293 15.59 0.55 6.77
C LEU A 293 15.02 1.92 7.18
N ASN A 294 13.73 2.00 7.48
CA ASN A 294 13.08 3.24 7.95
C ASN A 294 13.59 3.72 9.32
N LYS A 295 14.37 2.90 10.02
CA LYS A 295 15.06 3.26 11.27
C LYS A 295 16.56 3.31 11.06
N THR A 296 16.97 4.21 10.17
CA THR A 296 18.37 4.52 9.91
C THR A 296 18.65 5.99 10.25
N TYR A 297 19.68 6.21 11.07
CA TYR A 297 20.04 7.53 11.59
C TYR A 297 21.52 7.79 11.39
N LEU A 298 21.88 9.06 11.18
CA LEU A 298 23.24 9.55 11.21
C LEU A 298 23.46 10.34 12.49
N SER A 299 24.61 10.13 13.14
CA SER A 299 25.10 11.03 14.18
C SER A 299 26.43 11.62 13.78
N PHE A 300 26.62 12.90 14.05
CA PHE A 300 27.86 13.62 13.78
C PHE A 300 27.88 14.92 14.56
N LYS A 301 29.07 15.49 14.70
CA LYS A 301 29.31 16.78 15.34
C LYS A 301 29.76 17.80 14.31
N LEU A 302 29.18 18.99 14.35
CA LEU A 302 29.59 20.13 13.53
C LEU A 302 30.26 21.20 14.38
N ARG A 303 31.33 21.80 13.86
CA ARG A 303 32.01 22.93 14.46
C ARG A 303 32.29 24.00 13.41
N LEU A 304 32.21 25.25 13.81
CA LEU A 304 32.58 26.38 12.97
C LEU A 304 34.10 26.57 13.00
N LYS A 305 34.71 26.95 11.88
CA LYS A 305 36.14 27.23 11.79
C LYS A 305 36.39 28.42 10.86
N ASP A 306 37.48 29.13 11.14
CA ASP A 306 38.03 30.19 10.29
C ASP A 306 37.01 31.31 10.02
N VAL A 307 36.28 31.73 11.07
CA VAL A 307 35.27 32.80 10.98
C VAL A 307 35.93 34.15 10.77
N GLU A 308 35.53 34.86 9.72
CA GLU A 308 35.95 36.24 9.51
C GLU A 308 35.50 37.14 10.68
N LYS A 309 36.48 37.79 11.31
CA LYS A 309 36.25 38.75 12.39
C LYS A 309 36.23 40.15 11.80
N THR A 310 35.12 40.86 11.96
CA THR A 310 35.00 42.24 11.54
C THR A 310 35.44 43.18 12.67
N GLU A 311 36.06 44.30 12.30
CA GLU A 311 36.42 45.34 13.27
C GLU A 311 35.19 46.21 13.56
N HIS A 312 34.76 46.22 14.82
CA HIS A 312 33.76 47.16 15.31
C HIS A 312 34.33 47.88 16.54
N GLU A 313 34.43 49.21 16.46
CA GLU A 313 34.96 50.08 17.54
C GLU A 313 36.35 49.66 18.08
N GLY A 314 37.25 49.20 17.20
CA GLY A 314 38.61 48.80 17.58
C GLY A 314 38.71 47.43 18.25
N LYS A 315 37.60 46.66 18.33
CA LYS A 315 37.60 45.25 18.74
C LYS A 315 37.23 44.36 17.55
N LYS A 316 37.95 43.25 17.39
CA LYS A 316 37.60 42.18 16.43
C LYS A 316 36.46 41.37 17.01
N VAL A 317 35.26 41.51 16.46
CA VAL A 317 34.08 40.73 16.86
C VAL A 317 33.81 39.68 15.79
N ALA A 318 33.67 38.43 16.20
CA ALA A 318 33.25 37.37 15.28
C ALA A 318 31.79 37.62 14.88
N GLN A 319 31.49 37.55 13.59
CA GLN A 319 30.11 37.67 13.14
C GLN A 319 29.27 36.51 13.67
N GLU A 320 27.99 36.79 13.92
CA GLU A 320 27.06 35.74 14.32
C GLU A 320 26.73 34.88 13.10
N VAL A 321 27.09 33.60 13.19
CA VAL A 321 26.80 32.59 12.17
C VAL A 321 25.85 31.56 12.76
N SER A 322 24.82 31.21 12.00
CA SER A 322 23.82 30.20 12.31
C SER A 322 23.82 29.11 11.24
N CYS A 323 23.24 27.95 11.54
CA CYS A 323 23.08 26.90 10.54
C CYS A 323 21.75 27.05 9.78
N THR A 324 21.74 26.56 8.54
CA THR A 324 20.51 26.37 7.76
C THR A 324 19.57 25.40 8.45
N ASN A 325 18.27 25.56 8.22
CA ASN A 325 17.26 24.70 8.83
C ASN A 325 17.50 23.23 8.49
N PHE A 326 17.22 22.36 9.46
CA PHE A 326 17.33 20.92 9.37
C PHE A 326 18.72 20.45 8.92
N ILE A 327 19.77 21.09 9.47
CA ILE A 327 21.18 20.88 9.09
C ILE A 327 21.60 19.41 9.11
N GLY A 328 21.01 18.57 9.97
CA GLY A 328 21.28 17.14 10.01
C GLY A 328 21.03 16.40 8.70
N ALA A 329 20.06 16.86 7.90
CA ALA A 329 19.81 16.36 6.55
C ALA A 329 20.34 17.30 5.46
N THR A 330 20.19 18.62 5.64
CA THR A 330 20.54 19.62 4.61
C THR A 330 22.05 19.83 4.46
N PHE A 331 22.86 19.29 5.37
CA PHE A 331 24.31 19.17 5.24
C PHE A 331 24.74 18.29 4.06
N PHE A 332 23.87 17.41 3.55
CA PHE A 332 24.16 16.56 2.39
C PHE A 332 23.40 17.05 1.15
N ASN A 333 24.11 17.18 0.02
CA ASN A 333 23.52 17.60 -1.24
C ASN A 333 23.11 16.40 -2.13
N GLN A 334 23.88 15.32 -2.08
CA GLN A 334 23.60 14.10 -2.87
C GLN A 334 23.84 12.86 -2.02
N VAL A 335 22.97 11.87 -2.19
CA VAL A 335 23.10 10.57 -1.54
C VAL A 335 22.98 9.46 -2.57
N LYS A 336 23.94 8.53 -2.54
CA LYS A 336 23.95 7.32 -3.36
C LYS A 336 23.85 6.09 -2.48
N LEU A 337 23.00 5.16 -2.89
CA LEU A 337 22.79 3.88 -2.21
C LEU A 337 22.93 2.75 -3.23
N SER A 338 23.79 1.79 -2.90
CA SER A 338 23.94 0.55 -3.65
C SER A 338 23.73 -0.67 -2.75
N PHE A 339 23.10 -1.68 -3.32
CA PHE A 339 22.97 -3.01 -2.73
C PHE A 339 23.71 -4.01 -3.61
N ASN A 340 24.67 -4.75 -3.05
CA ASN A 340 25.51 -5.69 -3.80
C ASN A 340 26.12 -5.09 -5.09
N ASN A 341 26.64 -3.86 -4.99
CA ASN A 341 27.21 -3.06 -6.09
C ASN A 341 26.20 -2.60 -7.16
N VAL A 342 24.91 -2.90 -7.03
CA VAL A 342 23.86 -2.34 -7.90
C VAL A 342 23.37 -1.03 -7.28
N MET A 343 23.46 0.06 -8.03
CA MET A 343 22.95 1.36 -7.60
C MET A 343 21.42 1.34 -7.60
N VAL A 344 20.84 1.41 -6.40
CA VAL A 344 19.38 1.41 -6.20
C VAL A 344 18.83 2.83 -6.18
N TYR A 345 19.65 3.78 -5.74
CA TYR A 345 19.22 5.15 -5.59
C TYR A 345 20.39 6.11 -5.76
N ASP A 346 20.19 7.11 -6.61
CA ASP A 346 21.08 8.25 -6.82
C ASP A 346 20.20 9.50 -6.87
N SER A 347 20.41 10.38 -5.92
CA SER A 347 19.52 11.51 -5.71
C SER A 347 20.30 12.77 -5.43
N ASP A 348 20.29 13.63 -6.44
CA ASP A 348 20.70 15.02 -6.32
C ASP A 348 19.63 15.83 -5.58
N TYR A 349 20.04 16.97 -5.03
CA TYR A 349 19.17 17.89 -4.29
C TYR A 349 18.57 17.27 -3.02
N TYR A 350 19.29 16.36 -2.36
CA TYR A 350 18.86 15.68 -1.14
C TYR A 350 18.45 16.67 -0.04
N ALA A 351 19.19 17.78 0.12
CA ALA A 351 18.86 18.83 1.07
C ALA A 351 17.43 19.36 0.87
N TYR A 352 17.04 19.66 -0.37
CA TYR A 352 15.69 20.16 -0.68
C TYR A 352 14.62 19.07 -0.50
N LYS A 353 14.89 17.85 -0.98
CA LYS A 353 13.96 16.73 -0.87
C LYS A 353 13.66 16.37 0.58
N SER A 354 14.70 16.21 1.39
CA SER A 354 14.57 15.87 2.81
C SER A 354 13.86 16.98 3.59
N TYR A 355 14.21 18.24 3.34
CA TYR A 355 13.52 19.37 3.96
C TYR A 355 12.03 19.41 3.60
N ILE A 356 11.70 19.35 2.31
CA ILE A 356 10.30 19.41 1.84
C ILE A 356 9.51 18.18 2.32
N GLN A 357 10.11 16.99 2.27
CA GLN A 357 9.48 15.77 2.77
C GLN A 357 9.14 15.88 4.25
N THR A 358 10.08 16.35 5.09
CA THR A 358 9.83 16.57 6.51
C THR A 358 8.81 17.68 6.73
N LEU A 359 8.91 18.78 5.98
CA LEU A 359 7.98 19.91 6.06
C LEU A 359 6.53 19.47 5.80
N PHE A 360 6.30 18.61 4.82
CA PHE A 360 4.96 18.16 4.43
C PHE A 360 4.46 16.93 5.17
N GLY A 361 5.34 15.98 5.49
CA GLY A 361 4.95 14.65 5.97
C GLY A 361 4.91 14.49 7.48
N GLU A 362 5.74 15.23 8.22
CA GLU A 362 5.90 15.03 9.66
C GLU A 362 4.97 15.93 10.49
N ASN A 363 4.46 15.38 11.59
CA ASN A 363 3.63 16.12 12.53
C ASN A 363 4.46 17.11 13.36
N LEU A 364 3.76 18.04 14.02
CA LEU A 364 4.41 19.10 14.79
C LEU A 364 5.24 18.54 15.97
N GLU A 365 4.69 17.57 16.69
CA GLU A 365 5.34 16.98 17.87
C GLU A 365 6.68 16.33 17.52
N THR A 366 6.77 15.67 16.36
CA THR A 366 8.03 15.04 15.90
C THR A 366 9.04 16.09 15.47
N LYS A 367 8.58 17.17 14.82
CA LYS A 367 9.40 18.31 14.39
C LYS A 367 10.02 19.04 15.58
N GLU A 368 9.20 19.47 16.53
CA GLU A 368 9.63 20.20 17.74
C GLU A 368 10.38 19.28 18.72
N GLY A 369 10.02 17.99 18.75
CA GLY A 369 10.65 16.98 19.61
C GLY A 369 11.91 16.37 18.99
N LEU A 370 11.76 15.24 18.30
CA LEU A 370 12.88 14.43 17.80
C LEU A 370 13.77 15.18 16.81
N LEU A 371 13.18 15.93 15.88
CA LEU A 371 13.93 16.56 14.79
C LEU A 371 14.67 17.82 15.23
N SER A 372 14.42 18.34 16.42
CA SER A 372 15.28 19.37 17.03
C SER A 372 16.73 18.88 17.19
N ALA A 373 16.94 17.58 17.43
CA ALA A 373 18.25 16.95 17.46
C ALA A 373 18.90 16.85 16.06
N ALA A 374 18.08 16.86 15.01
CA ALA A 374 18.50 16.93 13.61
C ALA A 374 18.67 18.38 13.12
N GLY A 375 18.47 19.37 13.99
CA GLY A 375 18.57 20.78 13.65
C GLY A 375 17.32 21.37 13.00
N TRP A 376 16.16 20.75 13.15
CA TRP A 376 14.88 21.36 12.79
C TRP A 376 14.62 22.58 13.67
N MET A 377 14.21 23.67 13.03
CA MET A 377 13.88 24.96 13.64
C MET A 377 12.53 25.43 13.09
N ASP A 378 11.76 26.08 13.95
CA ASP A 378 10.53 26.77 13.54
C ASP A 378 10.85 28.09 12.82
N ASP A 379 9.85 28.63 12.14
CA ASP A 379 9.97 29.85 11.33
C ASP A 379 10.46 31.04 12.18
N GLY A 380 11.59 31.62 11.78
CA GLY A 380 12.24 32.74 12.46
C GLY A 380 13.26 32.39 13.54
N GLU A 381 13.38 31.11 13.93
CA GLU A 381 14.43 30.68 14.86
C GLU A 381 15.76 30.45 14.13
N LYS A 382 16.86 30.81 14.80
CA LYS A 382 18.23 30.59 14.29
C LYS A 382 19.07 29.89 15.34
N ARG A 383 19.67 28.77 14.95
CA ARG A 383 20.60 28.03 15.80
C ARG A 383 22.01 28.51 15.52
N LYS A 384 22.55 29.26 16.48
CA LYS A 384 23.91 29.81 16.42
C LYS A 384 24.96 28.70 16.46
N LEU A 385 26.03 28.90 15.71
CA LEU A 385 27.22 28.06 15.69
C LEU A 385 28.39 28.82 16.33
N GLU A 386 29.23 28.12 17.07
CA GLU A 386 30.39 28.69 17.77
C GLU A 386 31.67 27.95 17.34
N GLU A 387 32.83 28.63 17.36
CA GLU A 387 34.12 28.00 17.04
C GLU A 387 34.58 27.02 18.14
N ASP A 388 34.24 27.30 19.40
CA ASP A 388 34.73 26.54 20.57
C ASP A 388 33.78 25.40 21.00
N ARG A 389 32.61 25.26 20.36
CA ARG A 389 31.58 24.31 20.77
C ARG A 389 31.11 23.45 19.62
N ASP A 390 31.11 22.14 19.85
CA ASP A 390 30.51 21.18 18.92
C ASP A 390 28.98 21.21 19.02
N LEU A 391 28.34 21.31 17.87
CA LEU A 391 26.94 21.04 17.67
C LEU A 391 26.76 19.53 17.44
N ASP A 392 26.20 18.84 18.43
CA ASP A 392 25.89 17.40 18.33
C ASP A 392 24.56 17.18 17.60
N ILE A 393 24.59 16.37 16.54
CA ILE A 393 23.47 16.16 15.63
C ILE A 393 23.13 14.68 15.58
N TYR A 394 21.83 14.39 15.62
CA TYR A 394 21.27 13.07 15.40
C TYR A 394 20.07 13.18 14.44
N ALA A 395 20.23 12.71 13.21
CA ALA A 395 19.27 12.94 12.12
C ALA A 395 18.83 11.64 11.44
N PRO A 396 17.55 11.49 11.08
CA PRO A 396 17.09 10.37 10.26
C PRO A 396 17.64 10.50 8.83
N LEU A 397 17.95 9.37 8.21
CA LEU A 397 18.36 9.32 6.81
C LEU A 397 17.14 9.09 5.92
N LEU A 398 16.69 10.14 5.23
CA LEU A 398 15.41 10.19 4.50
C LEU A 398 15.57 9.77 3.03
N LEU A 399 15.93 8.51 2.79
CA LEU A 399 15.97 7.94 1.44
C LEU A 399 14.61 7.32 1.12
N GLU A 400 14.09 7.53 -0.08
CA GLU A 400 12.83 6.92 -0.51
C GLU A 400 12.86 5.38 -0.47
N PRO A 401 13.94 4.68 -0.89
CA PRO A 401 14.04 3.23 -0.70
C PRO A 401 14.02 2.76 0.75
N PHE A 402 14.30 3.66 1.71
CA PHE A 402 14.28 3.36 3.15
C PHE A 402 12.90 3.61 3.77
N GLN A 403 11.98 4.27 3.06
CA GLN A 403 10.62 4.57 3.53
C GLN A 403 9.66 3.39 3.37
N THR A 404 10.16 2.18 3.63
CA THR A 404 9.38 0.94 3.59
C THR A 404 9.39 0.28 4.95
N ASP A 405 8.24 -0.27 5.34
CA ASP A 405 8.11 -1.09 6.55
C ASP A 405 8.64 -2.52 6.33
N ARG A 406 9.01 -2.87 5.09
CA ARG A 406 9.58 -4.17 4.75
C ARG A 406 11.03 -4.24 5.23
N LEU A 407 11.36 -5.30 5.96
CA LEU A 407 12.74 -5.55 6.38
C LEU A 407 13.61 -5.93 5.19
N LEU A 408 14.80 -5.32 5.08
CA LEU A 408 15.81 -5.77 4.14
C LEU A 408 16.29 -7.16 4.56
N ILE A 409 16.26 -8.12 3.63
CA ILE A 409 16.71 -9.48 3.89
C ILE A 409 18.23 -9.53 4.16
N PRO A 410 18.71 -10.52 4.94
CA PRO A 410 20.12 -10.65 5.27
C PRO A 410 20.98 -10.99 4.03
N HIS A 411 22.30 -10.86 4.20
CA HIS A 411 23.30 -11.12 3.16
C HIS A 411 23.25 -10.13 1.97
N ILE A 412 22.90 -8.88 2.26
CA ILE A 412 23.00 -7.76 1.32
C ILE A 412 24.09 -6.81 1.80
N ASN A 413 25.07 -6.56 0.94
CA ASN A 413 26.06 -5.53 1.16
C ASN A 413 25.43 -4.17 0.85
N ILE A 414 25.41 -3.28 1.84
CA ILE A 414 24.89 -1.92 1.68
C ILE A 414 26.08 -0.98 1.57
N GLN A 415 26.13 -0.22 0.50
CA GLN A 415 27.08 0.88 0.36
C GLN A 415 26.31 2.19 0.23
N LEU A 416 26.57 3.10 1.15
CA LEU A 416 25.96 4.42 1.22
C LEU A 416 27.06 5.46 1.03
N THR A 417 26.90 6.38 0.08
CA THR A 417 27.83 7.49 -0.15
C THR A 417 27.09 8.82 -0.02
N LEU A 418 27.55 9.66 0.90
CA LEU A 418 26.94 10.95 1.24
C LEU A 418 27.87 12.08 0.76
N TYR A 419 27.39 12.91 -0.16
CA TYR A 419 28.11 14.08 -0.63
C TYR A 419 27.68 15.31 0.15
N ARG A 420 28.64 15.98 0.76
CA ARG A 420 28.44 17.19 1.55
C ARG A 420 27.96 18.35 0.66
N ASN A 421 27.13 19.22 1.24
CA ASN A 421 26.72 20.48 0.64
C ASN A 421 27.78 21.59 0.85
N ARG A 422 27.68 22.68 0.09
CA ARG A 422 28.62 23.80 0.19
C ARG A 422 28.38 24.58 1.50
N ASP A 423 29.44 25.16 2.06
CA ASP A 423 29.34 25.99 3.27
C ASP A 423 28.36 27.15 3.12
N ALA A 424 28.36 27.80 1.95
CA ALA A 424 27.43 28.88 1.63
C ALA A 424 25.95 28.44 1.68
N PHE A 425 25.65 27.15 1.51
CA PHE A 425 24.30 26.61 1.68
C PHE A 425 23.99 26.29 3.14
N CYS A 426 24.98 25.82 3.90
CA CYS A 426 24.78 25.32 5.27
C CYS A 426 24.82 26.42 6.35
N LEU A 427 25.34 27.60 6.02
CA LEU A 427 25.57 28.70 6.94
C LEU A 427 24.70 29.90 6.63
N LEU A 428 24.22 30.57 7.68
CA LEU A 428 23.41 31.78 7.62
C LEU A 428 24.00 32.86 8.55
N SER A 429 24.24 34.05 8.03
CA SER A 429 24.74 35.22 8.76
C SER A 429 24.07 36.49 8.27
N THR A 430 24.14 37.57 9.07
CA THR A 430 23.57 38.87 8.72
C THR A 430 24.39 39.64 7.69
N ALA A 431 25.69 39.36 7.59
CA ALA A 431 26.55 39.90 6.56
C ALA A 431 27.40 38.80 5.92
N ASP A 432 27.91 39.09 4.72
CA ASP A 432 28.76 38.16 3.98
C ASP A 432 29.99 37.83 4.82
N THR A 433 30.10 36.58 5.24
CA THR A 433 31.10 36.11 6.21
C THR A 433 31.67 34.81 5.70
N LYS A 434 32.99 34.77 5.49
CA LYS A 434 33.64 33.50 5.25
C LYS A 434 33.76 32.73 6.56
N ALA A 435 33.20 31.54 6.56
CA ALA A 435 33.33 30.56 7.63
C ALA A 435 33.24 29.17 7.00
N GLN A 436 33.90 28.20 7.65
CA GLN A 436 33.91 26.81 7.23
C GLN A 436 33.23 25.94 8.30
N LEU A 437 32.50 24.92 7.85
CA LEU A 437 32.00 23.88 8.74
C LEU A 437 32.97 22.70 8.76
N VAL A 438 33.27 22.19 9.96
CA VAL A 438 34.07 20.98 10.16
C VAL A 438 33.18 19.92 10.76
N VAL A 439 33.21 18.70 10.19
CA VAL A 439 32.48 17.54 10.72
C VAL A 439 33.41 16.62 11.49
N SER A 440 32.91 16.01 12.55
CA SER A 440 33.62 15.00 13.33
C SER A 440 32.66 13.96 13.90
N ASP A 441 33.20 12.83 14.36
CA ASP A 441 32.47 11.71 14.98
C ASP A 441 31.28 11.19 14.14
N LEU A 442 31.41 11.18 12.81
CA LEU A 442 30.36 10.72 11.90
C LEU A 442 30.14 9.20 12.03
N LYS A 443 28.90 8.80 12.33
CA LYS A 443 28.46 7.41 12.52
C LYS A 443 27.09 7.18 11.89
N LEU A 444 26.89 5.98 11.36
CA LEU A 444 25.61 5.49 10.86
C LEU A 444 25.02 4.47 11.83
N HIS A 445 23.78 4.68 12.25
CA HIS A 445 23.04 3.79 13.13
C HIS A 445 21.91 3.13 12.36
N MET A 446 21.90 1.80 12.33
CA MET A 446 20.83 1.02 11.69
C MET A 446 20.18 0.08 12.69
N ARG A 447 18.85 -0.06 12.57
CA ARG A 447 18.08 -1.01 13.36
C ARG A 447 18.13 -2.39 12.74
N ALA A 448 18.71 -3.35 13.45
CA ALA A 448 18.70 -4.77 13.09
C ALA A 448 17.64 -5.53 13.88
N ILE A 449 16.97 -6.48 13.23
CA ILE A 449 15.96 -7.36 13.81
C ILE A 449 16.43 -8.81 13.64
N ASP A 450 16.41 -9.53 14.75
CA ASP A 450 16.60 -10.97 14.81
C ASP A 450 15.24 -11.64 14.64
N VAL A 451 15.05 -12.31 13.51
CA VAL A 451 13.82 -13.02 13.16
C VAL A 451 13.91 -14.48 13.65
N VAL A 452 12.79 -15.06 14.08
CA VAL A 452 12.73 -16.47 14.51
C VAL A 452 13.09 -17.39 13.34
N SER A 453 13.86 -18.44 13.61
CA SER A 453 14.36 -19.37 12.60
C SER A 453 13.27 -19.97 11.71
N SER A 454 12.07 -20.26 12.25
CA SER A 454 10.94 -20.77 11.46
C SER A 454 10.49 -19.80 10.38
N ALA A 455 10.40 -18.50 10.71
CA ALA A 455 10.04 -17.45 9.75
C ALA A 455 11.16 -17.22 8.72
N THR A 456 12.43 -17.26 9.15
CA THR A 456 13.58 -17.18 8.24
C THR A 456 13.60 -18.35 7.24
N ILE A 457 13.40 -19.59 7.68
CA ILE A 457 13.33 -20.77 6.81
C ILE A 457 12.17 -20.65 5.81
N ALA A 458 11.00 -20.21 6.28
CA ALA A 458 9.84 -19.99 5.40
C ALA A 458 10.11 -18.90 4.35
N MET A 459 10.77 -17.80 4.72
CA MET A 459 11.20 -16.75 3.80
C MET A 459 12.21 -17.27 2.78
N GLU A 460 13.25 -18.00 3.19
CA GLU A 460 14.24 -18.59 2.27
C GLU A 460 13.60 -19.58 1.28
N ASN A 461 12.68 -20.41 1.74
CA ASN A 461 11.93 -21.31 0.85
C ASN A 461 11.08 -20.53 -0.16
N ARG A 462 10.48 -19.41 0.25
CA ARG A 462 9.69 -18.55 -0.66
C ARG A 462 10.58 -17.83 -1.67
N LEU A 463 11.76 -17.36 -1.27
CA LEU A 463 12.74 -16.69 -2.14
C LEU A 463 13.21 -17.59 -3.30
N ARG A 464 13.12 -18.92 -3.17
CA ARG A 464 13.38 -19.86 -4.28
C ARG A 464 12.37 -19.79 -5.41
N THR A 465 11.17 -19.27 -5.16
CA THR A 465 10.05 -19.25 -6.13
C THR A 465 9.58 -17.83 -6.48
N THR A 466 9.78 -16.87 -5.58
CA THR A 466 9.34 -15.48 -5.79
C THR A 466 10.33 -14.53 -5.12
N PRO A 467 10.87 -13.52 -5.83
CA PRO A 467 11.80 -12.56 -5.25
C PRO A 467 11.12 -11.68 -4.19
N ALA A 468 11.89 -11.18 -3.24
CA ALA A 468 11.44 -10.15 -2.32
C ALA A 468 11.24 -8.85 -3.10
N GLN A 469 10.13 -8.15 -2.85
CA GLN A 469 9.77 -6.91 -3.52
C GLN A 469 9.78 -5.75 -2.52
N TYR A 470 10.37 -4.64 -2.91
CA TYR A 470 10.47 -3.42 -2.12
C TYR A 470 9.96 -2.23 -2.93
N PRO A 471 8.64 -1.95 -2.87
CA PRO A 471 8.07 -0.78 -3.52
C PRO A 471 8.42 0.50 -2.73
N PHE A 472 8.64 1.59 -3.47
CA PHE A 472 8.86 2.92 -2.91
C PHE A 472 8.46 4.01 -3.92
N THR A 473 8.17 5.22 -3.46
CA THR A 473 7.88 6.37 -4.32
C THR A 473 9.19 7.09 -4.63
N VAL A 474 9.60 7.15 -5.89
CA VAL A 474 10.81 7.86 -6.33
C VAL A 474 10.51 9.35 -6.46
N THR A 475 11.26 10.23 -5.79
CA THR A 475 11.17 11.68 -6.03
C THR A 475 12.34 12.16 -6.87
N LYS A 476 12.07 12.63 -8.10
CA LYS A 476 13.09 13.26 -8.97
C LYS A 476 13.03 14.78 -8.79
N GLY A 477 14.19 15.39 -8.59
CA GLY A 477 14.33 16.85 -8.47
C GLY A 477 14.93 17.44 -9.75
N LYS A 478 14.34 18.53 -10.24
CA LYS A 478 14.85 19.30 -11.39
C LYS A 478 14.83 20.78 -11.02
N ILE A 479 15.89 21.51 -11.35
CA ILE A 479 15.92 22.97 -11.23
C ILE A 479 15.87 23.59 -12.63
N ILE A 480 14.97 24.54 -12.83
CA ILE A 480 14.83 25.30 -14.08
C ILE A 480 15.12 26.77 -13.79
N GLY A 481 16.14 27.32 -14.45
CA GLY A 481 16.50 28.73 -14.33
C GLY A 481 15.62 29.61 -15.22
N ILE A 482 14.99 30.63 -14.63
CA ILE A 482 14.29 31.71 -15.33
C ILE A 482 15.22 32.93 -15.34
N PRO A 483 15.60 33.46 -16.53
CA PRO A 483 16.45 34.65 -16.60
C PRO A 483 15.83 35.88 -15.95
N GLU A 484 16.67 36.87 -15.62
CA GLU A 484 16.22 38.17 -15.11
C GLU A 484 15.34 38.93 -16.12
N GLY A 485 14.49 39.83 -15.61
CA GLY A 485 13.68 40.73 -16.43
C GLY A 485 12.51 40.09 -17.18
N ARG A 486 12.18 38.83 -16.91
CA ARG A 486 11.09 38.09 -17.58
C ARG A 486 9.76 38.25 -16.84
N PHE A 487 8.66 38.24 -17.59
CA PHE A 487 7.29 38.21 -17.04
C PHE A 487 6.67 36.81 -17.10
N GLU A 488 7.27 35.88 -17.83
CA GLU A 488 6.74 34.54 -17.99
C GLU A 488 7.86 33.53 -18.23
N MET A 489 7.60 32.32 -17.78
CA MET A 489 8.21 31.10 -18.26
C MET A 489 7.14 30.40 -19.10
N PRO A 490 7.28 30.35 -20.44
CA PRO A 490 6.33 29.66 -21.30
C PRO A 490 6.34 28.16 -20.97
N PHE A 491 5.39 27.40 -21.54
CA PHE A 491 5.34 25.95 -21.37
C PHE A 491 6.71 25.31 -21.61
N SER A 492 7.33 24.91 -20.50
CA SER A 492 8.68 24.39 -20.47
C SER A 492 8.61 22.93 -20.09
N THR A 493 9.20 22.08 -20.94
CA THR A 493 9.10 20.63 -20.77
C THR A 493 9.87 20.15 -19.53
N LEU A 494 9.14 19.52 -18.61
CA LEU A 494 9.68 18.85 -17.44
C LEU A 494 10.15 17.43 -17.81
N TYR A 495 9.27 16.66 -18.46
CA TYR A 495 9.48 15.27 -18.89
C TYR A 495 8.86 15.06 -20.28
N HIS A 496 9.46 14.17 -21.09
CA HIS A 496 9.03 13.91 -22.46
C HIS A 496 8.11 12.68 -22.57
N ASP A 497 8.43 11.59 -21.88
CA ASP A 497 7.79 10.28 -22.13
C ASP A 497 7.03 9.71 -20.92
N ILE A 498 7.15 10.34 -19.75
CA ILE A 498 6.48 9.90 -18.52
C ILE A 498 5.78 11.06 -17.84
N ILE A 499 4.53 10.81 -17.44
CA ILE A 499 3.76 11.70 -16.59
C ILE A 499 3.97 11.30 -15.12
N PRO A 500 4.46 12.21 -14.26
CA PRO A 500 4.58 11.96 -12.82
C PRO A 500 3.22 11.75 -12.16
N ARG A 501 3.18 11.13 -10.97
CA ARG A 501 1.95 11.03 -10.16
C ARG A 501 1.61 12.35 -9.48
N ARG A 502 2.64 13.04 -9.00
CA ARG A 502 2.52 14.33 -8.32
C ARG A 502 3.71 15.21 -8.68
N ILE A 503 3.46 16.50 -8.81
CA ILE A 503 4.49 17.52 -9.03
C ILE A 503 4.35 18.60 -7.96
N ILE A 504 5.45 18.89 -7.27
CA ILE A 504 5.58 19.98 -6.30
C ILE A 504 6.54 21.00 -6.90
N VAL A 505 6.11 22.26 -6.96
CA VAL A 505 6.86 23.37 -7.51
C VAL A 505 7.10 24.41 -6.42
N GLY A 506 8.35 24.84 -6.26
CA GLY A 506 8.73 25.97 -5.41
C GLY A 506 9.76 26.84 -6.12
N LEU A 507 9.80 28.14 -5.80
CA LEU A 507 10.74 29.08 -6.41
C LEU A 507 11.78 29.53 -5.39
N LEU A 508 13.01 29.63 -5.85
CA LEU A 508 14.19 29.93 -5.05
C LEU A 508 15.00 31.04 -5.72
N SER A 509 15.74 31.77 -4.89
CA SER A 509 16.81 32.64 -5.39
C SER A 509 17.90 31.79 -6.05
N PRO A 510 18.46 32.21 -7.20
CA PRO A 510 19.61 31.53 -7.78
C PRO A 510 20.90 31.78 -7.00
N ASP A 511 20.93 32.84 -6.19
CA ASP A 511 22.09 33.20 -5.38
C ASP A 511 22.08 32.46 -4.03
N VAL A 512 23.02 31.52 -3.89
CA VAL A 512 23.25 30.76 -2.66
C VAL A 512 24.44 31.38 -1.94
N SER A 513 24.16 32.19 -0.94
CA SER A 513 25.14 32.91 -0.12
C SER A 513 24.87 32.68 1.36
N THR A 514 25.81 33.03 2.23
CA THR A 514 25.58 32.97 3.67
C THR A 514 24.55 34.00 4.15
N THR A 515 24.15 34.97 3.33
CA THR A 515 23.18 36.00 3.71
C THR A 515 21.75 35.66 3.30
N THR A 516 21.61 34.74 2.34
CA THR A 516 20.33 34.34 1.76
C THR A 516 19.96 32.96 2.28
N ASP A 517 18.75 32.81 2.82
CA ASP A 517 18.25 31.49 3.21
C ASP A 517 17.98 30.66 1.94
N PRO A 518 18.72 29.56 1.71
CA PRO A 518 18.53 28.75 0.51
C PRO A 518 17.24 27.92 0.54
N LEU A 519 16.55 27.85 1.69
CA LEU A 519 15.27 27.15 1.87
C LEU A 519 14.06 28.10 1.89
N ASN A 520 14.26 29.38 1.55
CA ASN A 520 13.18 30.35 1.43
C ASN A 520 12.48 30.23 0.06
N PHE A 521 11.30 29.60 0.05
CA PHE A 521 10.47 29.42 -1.13
C PHE A 521 9.53 30.61 -1.34
N GLY A 522 10.06 31.65 -1.97
CA GLY A 522 9.35 32.90 -2.21
C GLY A 522 8.26 32.82 -3.27
N HIS A 523 7.22 33.64 -3.14
CA HIS A 523 6.13 33.73 -4.13
C HIS A 523 6.50 34.50 -5.41
N TYR A 524 7.50 35.40 -5.34
CA TYR A 524 7.99 36.25 -6.44
C TYR A 524 6.89 36.91 -7.30
N ASN A 525 5.73 37.21 -6.70
CA ASN A 525 4.54 37.73 -7.38
C ASN A 525 4.09 36.91 -8.60
N ILE A 526 4.12 35.57 -8.49
CA ILE A 526 3.45 34.69 -9.47
C ILE A 526 1.99 35.13 -9.60
N SER A 527 1.55 35.32 -10.85
CA SER A 527 0.18 35.70 -11.19
C SER A 527 -0.62 34.51 -11.72
N GLU A 528 0.05 33.60 -12.42
CA GLU A 528 -0.57 32.45 -13.07
C GLU A 528 0.39 31.25 -13.04
N ILE A 529 -0.12 30.07 -12.70
CA ILE A 529 0.61 28.80 -12.86
C ILE A 529 -0.33 27.69 -13.33
N GLN A 530 0.15 26.89 -14.28
CA GLN A 530 -0.61 25.77 -14.85
C GLN A 530 0.34 24.70 -15.37
N LEU A 531 -0.11 23.45 -15.34
CA LEU A 531 0.63 22.30 -15.83
C LEU A 531 -0.12 21.68 -17.02
N ASP A 532 0.59 21.31 -18.07
CA ASP A 532 0.09 20.42 -19.12
C ASP A 532 0.72 19.04 -18.92
N ALA A 533 -0.10 18.01 -18.74
CA ALA A 533 0.35 16.62 -18.70
C ALA A 533 -0.40 15.81 -19.76
N GLY A 534 0.33 15.34 -20.78
CA GLY A 534 -0.24 14.53 -21.85
C GLY A 534 -1.30 15.25 -22.71
N GLY A 535 -1.25 16.58 -22.82
CA GLY A 535 -2.25 17.40 -23.52
C GLY A 535 -3.47 17.73 -22.66
N THR A 536 -3.49 17.32 -21.39
CA THR A 536 -4.52 17.67 -20.42
C THR A 536 -4.00 18.72 -19.46
N MET A 537 -4.78 19.77 -19.26
CA MET A 537 -4.40 20.88 -18.39
C MET A 537 -4.78 20.61 -16.93
N TYR A 538 -3.80 20.75 -16.05
CA TYR A 538 -3.91 20.58 -14.61
C TYR A 538 -3.54 21.89 -13.89
N PRO A 539 -4.48 22.49 -13.17
CA PRO A 539 -5.92 22.30 -13.29
C PRO A 539 -6.45 22.80 -14.64
N PRO A 540 -7.70 22.46 -15.04
CA PRO A 540 -8.26 22.89 -16.33
C PRO A 540 -8.25 24.41 -16.52
N GLN A 541 -8.49 25.15 -15.43
CA GLN A 541 -8.25 26.58 -15.35
C GLN A 541 -6.98 26.84 -14.55
N PRO A 542 -6.12 27.77 -15.00
CA PRO A 542 -4.87 28.08 -14.33
C PRO A 542 -5.11 28.58 -12.90
N ILE A 543 -4.14 28.34 -12.02
CA ILE A 543 -4.18 28.89 -10.65
C ILE A 543 -3.77 30.37 -10.75
N LEU A 544 -4.72 31.25 -10.46
CA LEU A 544 -4.50 32.69 -10.43
C LEU A 544 -4.20 33.15 -9.00
N THR A 545 -3.18 34.00 -8.85
CA THR A 545 -2.75 34.56 -7.57
C THR A 545 -2.44 36.05 -7.67
N ASP A 546 -2.78 36.81 -6.62
CA ASP A 546 -2.35 38.19 -6.46
C ASP A 546 -1.91 38.44 -5.01
N PHE A 547 -0.61 38.28 -4.77
CA PHE A 547 -0.02 38.38 -3.44
C PHE A 547 -0.01 39.81 -2.88
N GLU A 548 0.02 40.83 -3.74
CA GLU A 548 -0.04 42.24 -3.32
C GLU A 548 -1.39 42.56 -2.68
N ASN A 549 -2.48 42.15 -3.34
CA ASN A 549 -3.85 42.34 -2.85
C ASN A 549 -4.34 41.23 -1.91
N LYS A 550 -3.45 40.30 -1.50
CA LYS A 550 -3.77 39.15 -0.63
C LYS A 550 -4.79 38.15 -1.20
N ASN A 551 -4.96 38.11 -2.51
CA ASN A 551 -5.85 37.19 -3.22
C ASN A 551 -5.08 35.93 -3.64
N TYR A 552 -4.77 35.05 -2.68
CA TYR A 552 -4.09 33.77 -2.92
C TYR A 552 -4.72 32.60 -2.13
N ALA A 553 -5.90 32.81 -1.53
CA ALA A 553 -6.63 31.80 -0.74
C ALA A 553 -6.89 30.51 -1.52
N HIS A 554 -7.24 30.62 -2.80
CA HIS A 554 -7.49 29.45 -3.64
C HIS A 554 -6.22 28.62 -3.89
N ALA A 555 -5.07 29.27 -4.13
CA ALA A 555 -3.80 28.58 -4.28
C ALA A 555 -3.39 27.87 -2.97
N PHE A 556 -3.61 28.53 -1.83
CA PHE A 556 -3.35 27.94 -0.52
C PHE A 556 -4.24 26.74 -0.21
N ALA A 557 -5.55 26.82 -0.49
CA ALA A 557 -6.47 25.70 -0.29
C ALA A 557 -6.06 24.50 -1.16
N ARG A 558 -5.77 24.74 -2.45
CA ARG A 558 -5.28 23.71 -3.37
C ARG A 558 -3.99 23.07 -2.94
N PHE A 559 -3.04 23.84 -2.39
CA PHE A 559 -1.82 23.28 -1.83
C PHE A 559 -2.12 22.16 -0.81
N TYR A 560 -3.11 22.33 0.07
CA TYR A 560 -3.51 21.30 1.04
C TYR A 560 -4.31 20.15 0.41
N ASP A 561 -5.24 20.46 -0.48
CA ASP A 561 -6.08 19.45 -1.14
C ASP A 561 -5.20 18.49 -1.96
N GLU A 562 -4.31 19.02 -2.79
CA GLU A 562 -3.45 18.25 -3.71
C GLU A 562 -2.35 17.47 -3.00
N LEU A 563 -2.00 17.83 -1.75
CA LEU A 563 -1.13 17.02 -0.91
C LEU A 563 -1.83 15.76 -0.36
N GLY A 564 -3.16 15.71 -0.37
CA GLY A 564 -3.96 14.65 0.26
C GLY A 564 -4.08 14.81 1.78
N CYS A 565 -3.94 16.05 2.29
CA CYS A 565 -3.98 16.36 3.73
C CYS A 565 -5.38 16.17 4.34
N VAL A 566 -6.44 16.31 3.54
CA VAL A 566 -7.83 16.13 4.00
C VAL A 566 -8.16 14.65 4.23
N THR A 567 -7.44 13.73 3.56
CA THR A 567 -7.69 12.27 3.60
C THR A 567 -6.68 11.51 4.45
N ASN A 568 -5.42 11.94 4.48
CA ASN A 568 -4.38 11.42 5.35
C ASN A 568 -4.25 12.36 6.55
N ASN A 569 -4.50 11.89 7.78
CA ASN A 569 -4.46 12.66 9.05
C ASN A 569 -3.08 13.31 9.40
N SER A 570 -2.20 13.56 8.43
CA SER A 570 -0.98 14.32 8.55
C SER A 570 -1.02 15.48 7.54
N CYS A 571 -1.08 16.71 8.05
CA CYS A 571 -1.03 17.92 7.26
C CYS A 571 0.20 18.76 7.67
N PRO A 572 0.86 19.46 6.74
CA PRO A 572 1.86 20.44 7.10
C PRO A 572 1.25 21.55 7.97
N LYS A 573 2.05 22.13 8.88
CA LYS A 573 1.68 23.33 9.63
C LYS A 573 2.11 24.59 8.86
N ILE A 574 1.67 24.74 7.61
CA ILE A 574 1.95 25.94 6.82
C ILE A 574 0.74 26.87 6.94
N THR A 575 0.88 27.93 7.73
CA THR A 575 -0.20 28.91 7.89
C THR A 575 -0.39 29.75 6.63
N TYR A 576 -1.55 30.40 6.49
CA TYR A 576 -1.82 31.32 5.39
C TYR A 576 -0.82 32.49 5.29
N LYS A 577 -0.18 32.85 6.43
CA LYS A 577 0.90 33.84 6.48
C LYS A 577 2.22 33.25 6.01
N MET A 578 2.61 32.09 6.54
CA MET A 578 3.84 31.39 6.13
C MET A 578 3.85 31.09 4.63
N PHE A 579 2.70 30.69 4.07
CA PHE A 579 2.57 30.46 2.64
C PHE A 579 2.96 31.67 1.78
N ARG A 580 2.68 32.89 2.26
CA ARG A 580 3.11 34.14 1.62
C ARG A 580 4.57 34.46 1.92
N ASP A 581 5.02 34.17 3.14
CA ASP A 581 6.31 34.60 3.66
C ASP A 581 7.35 33.46 3.59
N GLY A 582 7.57 32.89 2.39
CA GLY A 582 8.69 31.96 2.14
C GLY A 582 8.37 30.47 2.13
N PHE A 583 7.09 30.09 2.22
CA PHE A 583 6.63 28.71 2.07
C PHE A 583 5.63 28.56 0.93
N THR A 584 5.88 29.24 -0.20
CA THR A 584 5.00 29.19 -1.37
C THR A 584 5.31 27.97 -2.24
N PHE A 585 4.42 26.98 -2.18
CA PHE A 585 4.48 25.78 -3.02
C PHE A 585 3.20 25.58 -3.83
N PHE A 586 3.35 25.08 -5.04
CA PHE A 586 2.24 24.65 -5.88
C PHE A 586 2.33 23.13 -6.08
N VAL A 587 1.26 22.43 -5.73
CA VAL A 587 1.19 20.97 -5.83
C VAL A 587 0.15 20.62 -6.89
N PHE A 588 0.50 19.72 -7.79
CA PHE A 588 -0.36 19.17 -8.82
C PHE A 588 -0.44 17.66 -8.61
N ASN A 589 -1.60 17.16 -8.18
CA ASN A 589 -1.86 15.72 -8.15
C ASN A 589 -2.42 15.29 -9.53
N LEU A 590 -1.69 14.44 -10.22
CA LEU A 590 -2.07 13.90 -11.54
C LEU A 590 -2.76 12.53 -11.42
N SER A 591 -2.64 11.95 -10.23
CA SER A 591 -3.30 10.72 -9.85
C SER A 591 -4.81 10.91 -9.61
N PRO A 592 -5.65 9.90 -9.93
CA PRO A 592 -7.05 9.86 -9.53
C PRO A 592 -7.29 9.48 -8.05
N LEU A 593 -6.24 9.11 -7.30
CA LEU A 593 -6.31 8.61 -5.91
C LEU A 593 -5.38 9.43 -4.99
N ASP A 594 -5.88 9.85 -3.84
CA ASP A 594 -5.06 10.55 -2.84
C ASP A 594 -4.19 9.60 -1.97
N SER A 595 -4.26 8.28 -2.22
CA SER A 595 -3.56 7.27 -1.41
C SER A 595 -2.21 6.87 -2.02
N SER A 596 -1.14 7.02 -1.25
CA SER A 596 0.25 6.70 -1.64
C SER A 596 0.58 5.20 -1.76
N ASN A 597 -0.31 4.31 -1.30
CA ASN A 597 0.02 2.89 -1.13
C ASN A 597 -0.43 1.97 -2.29
N SER A 598 -1.01 2.54 -3.35
CA SER A 598 -1.40 1.80 -4.55
C SER A 598 -0.56 2.24 -5.75
N TRP A 599 0.01 1.30 -6.49
CA TRP A 599 0.63 1.58 -7.79
C TRP A 599 -0.39 2.13 -8.77
N GLU A 600 0.03 3.10 -9.57
CA GLU A 600 -0.76 3.61 -10.66
C GLU A 600 -0.30 3.09 -12.00
N LEU A 601 -1.24 3.05 -12.95
CA LEU A 601 -0.90 2.77 -14.32
C LEU A 601 -0.06 3.94 -14.86
N VAL A 602 1.17 3.66 -15.28
CA VAL A 602 2.03 4.67 -15.89
C VAL A 602 1.35 5.21 -17.15
N GLN A 603 1.24 6.53 -17.23
CA GLN A 603 0.74 7.22 -18.39
C GLN A 603 1.92 7.79 -19.18
N SER A 604 1.98 7.44 -20.46
CA SER A 604 2.98 8.01 -21.38
C SER A 604 2.52 9.38 -21.87
N GLY A 605 3.40 10.37 -21.77
CA GLY A 605 3.13 11.71 -22.28
C GLY A 605 4.12 12.74 -21.77
N SER A 606 4.14 13.91 -22.43
CA SER A 606 4.99 15.02 -22.01
C SER A 606 4.33 15.81 -20.89
N THR A 607 5.12 16.23 -19.91
CA THR A 607 4.68 17.16 -18.87
C THR A 607 5.38 18.50 -19.05
N GLN A 608 4.62 19.60 -19.11
CA GLN A 608 5.12 20.96 -19.32
C GLN A 608 4.54 21.91 -18.27
N LEU A 609 5.35 22.85 -17.80
CA LEU A 609 4.95 23.82 -16.77
C LEU A 609 4.91 25.23 -17.37
N LEU A 610 3.83 25.96 -17.10
CA LEU A 610 3.65 27.38 -17.43
C LEU A 610 3.66 28.20 -16.13
N MET A 611 4.37 29.32 -16.13
CA MET A 611 4.31 30.31 -15.05
C MET A 611 4.33 31.73 -15.61
N ARG A 612 3.51 32.61 -15.03
CA ARG A 612 3.55 34.06 -15.27
C ARG A 612 3.73 34.81 -13.95
N PHE A 613 4.37 35.97 -14.06
CA PHE A 613 4.68 36.85 -12.94
C PHE A 613 4.03 38.22 -13.19
N LYS A 614 3.50 38.81 -12.12
CA LYS A 614 2.97 40.18 -12.14
C LYS A 614 4.09 41.21 -12.35
N ASN A 615 5.22 40.97 -11.70
CA ASN A 615 6.42 41.80 -11.76
C ASN A 615 7.53 41.08 -12.52
N LYS A 616 8.48 41.83 -13.09
CA LYS A 616 9.66 41.22 -13.73
C LYS A 616 10.45 40.38 -12.72
N THR A 617 10.99 39.26 -13.17
CA THR A 617 11.93 38.46 -12.36
C THR A 617 13.09 39.32 -11.86
N PRO A 618 13.52 39.13 -10.60
CA PRO A 618 14.56 39.95 -9.96
C PRO A 618 15.92 39.81 -10.66
N ALA A 619 16.84 40.70 -10.30
CA ALA A 619 18.23 40.65 -10.77
C ALA A 619 18.85 39.27 -10.44
N GLY A 620 19.55 38.68 -11.41
CA GLY A 620 20.10 37.33 -11.28
C GLY A 620 19.13 36.20 -11.66
N GLY A 621 17.83 36.48 -11.84
CA GLY A 621 16.83 35.49 -12.25
C GLY A 621 16.19 34.71 -11.08
N LEU A 622 15.54 33.59 -11.39
CA LEU A 622 14.89 32.69 -10.42
C LEU A 622 15.21 31.24 -10.73
N ASN A 623 15.30 30.40 -9.70
CA ASN A 623 15.38 28.96 -9.85
C ASN A 623 14.04 28.32 -9.46
N VAL A 624 13.45 27.57 -10.37
CA VAL A 624 12.24 26.78 -10.13
C VAL A 624 12.66 25.39 -9.74
N LEU A 625 12.45 25.02 -8.47
CA LEU A 625 12.60 23.65 -8.01
C LEU A 625 11.32 22.88 -8.33
N VAL A 626 11.46 21.81 -9.10
CA VAL A 626 10.39 20.89 -9.43
C VAL A 626 10.74 19.53 -8.82
N LEU A 627 9.93 19.08 -7.87
CA LEU A 627 9.98 17.72 -7.34
C LEU A 627 8.84 16.91 -7.95
N SER A 628 9.16 15.79 -8.59
CA SER A 628 8.18 14.94 -9.26
C SER A 628 8.24 13.53 -8.70
N GLN A 629 7.08 13.00 -8.33
CA GLN A 629 6.96 11.69 -7.71
C GLN A 629 6.53 10.64 -8.73
N PHE A 630 7.18 9.47 -8.68
CA PHE A 630 6.93 8.31 -9.53
C PHE A 630 6.89 7.04 -8.68
N ASP A 631 6.34 5.96 -9.23
CA ASP A 631 6.43 4.64 -8.60
C ASP A 631 7.73 3.96 -8.98
N GLY A 632 8.38 3.32 -8.00
CA GLY A 632 9.55 2.47 -8.21
C GLY A 632 9.49 1.23 -7.34
N GLU A 633 10.25 0.22 -7.73
CA GLU A 633 10.55 -0.91 -6.88
C GLU A 633 11.96 -1.43 -7.13
N TYR A 634 12.54 -2.06 -6.12
CA TYR A 634 13.65 -2.98 -6.31
C TYR A 634 13.27 -4.37 -5.82
N THR A 635 13.82 -5.38 -6.46
CA THR A 635 13.58 -6.77 -6.13
C THR A 635 14.89 -7.47 -5.79
N ILE A 636 14.82 -8.43 -4.89
CA ILE A 636 15.97 -9.23 -4.46
C ILE A 636 15.61 -10.71 -4.60
N ASP A 637 16.37 -11.44 -5.41
CA ASP A 637 16.16 -12.86 -5.65
C ASP A 637 16.80 -13.77 -4.58
N GLY A 638 16.60 -15.09 -4.71
CA GLY A 638 17.20 -16.07 -3.81
C GLY A 638 18.73 -16.10 -3.80
N PHE A 639 19.38 -15.59 -4.85
CA PHE A 639 20.84 -15.45 -4.95
C PHE A 639 21.34 -14.08 -4.48
N ARG A 640 20.44 -13.23 -3.97
CA ARG A 640 20.73 -11.85 -3.55
C ARG A 640 21.14 -10.93 -4.70
N ASN A 641 20.75 -11.26 -5.93
CA ASN A 641 20.85 -10.32 -7.03
C ASN A 641 19.77 -9.26 -6.86
N VAL A 642 20.18 -8.00 -7.03
CA VAL A 642 19.30 -6.85 -6.91
C VAL A 642 18.93 -6.38 -8.30
N THR A 643 17.63 -6.31 -8.57
CA THR A 643 17.09 -5.77 -9.82
C THR A 643 16.25 -4.54 -9.51
N VAL A 644 16.61 -3.41 -10.09
CA VAL A 644 15.92 -2.14 -9.90
C VAL A 644 14.96 -1.95 -11.07
N ASN A 645 13.66 -1.88 -10.76
CA ASN A 645 12.62 -1.55 -11.73
C ASN A 645 12.21 -0.09 -11.50
N THR A 646 13.11 0.84 -11.78
CA THR A 646 12.78 2.26 -11.90
C THR A 646 12.37 2.53 -13.33
N GLN A 647 11.06 2.66 -13.56
CA GLN A 647 10.55 2.93 -14.90
C GLN A 647 10.97 4.36 -15.31
N HIS A 648 11.72 4.46 -16.41
CA HIS A 648 12.36 5.68 -16.93
C HIS A 648 11.63 6.26 -18.12
#